data_AF-A0A0J1G406-F1
#
_entry.id   AF-A0A0J1G406-F1
#
_cell.length_a   1.000
_cell.length_b   1.000
_cell.length_c   1.000
_cell.angle_alpha   90.00
_cell.angle_beta   90.00
_cell.angle_gamma   90.00
#
_symmetry.space_group_name_H-M   'P 1'
#
loop_
_entity.id
_entity.type
_entity.pdbx_description
1 polymer ?
#
loop_
_entity_poly.entity_id
_entity_poly.type
_entity_poly.pdbx_seq_one_letter_code
_entity_poly.pdbx_strand_id
1 'polypeptide(L)'
;MKGKVHMSKHQFTDIRVPIKPGNPSIQRHEEKCIKCGQCKQVCTNDIAVAGTYDLRKTGDIPICIHCGQCANVCPVESITEVYEYDQVREAVKAEEKIVIFSTSPSVRAALGEEFGLEEGSFVQDQMVALIRRLGADYVLDTNFAADLTIMEEASELVERVSKANKPLPQFTSCCPAWVKFVETYYPDMREHISTAKSPIGMQGPTIKTYFAKKMGIDPEKIVNVAVTPCTAKKFEIRREEMNAASKYLGIEGMRDMDYVITTRELAKWAREEEIDFVSLEGSDYDDFMGEASGAGVIFGNTGGVMEAAVRTAYHFITKEEAPEELYDLQPVRGLQGIKEASVRIGDLDVKVAVVYGTANAKKLMEKIKTGEADYHFVEVMTCPGGCIGGGGQPKDTKWLGDTLREKRIKSLYDRDKSMELRLSHRNEEIVKLYEDFYGEPLSKLAEEMLHTGYFDRSGDLDAGSGEGMKGSVKSMSKFKCSICGYIYDEEKEGALITELKECPICKNPINVFEKLGAQNSDVVISESSMTEEAVRAQDVESEEENENPLAYPKEFVRKDSNNRFMSEIHQMAMTGETIIEAMGTRMPMPNWDDILILGAQLNPPPLDEHAPVDITTVIGKHAKKPMVLEGPVYISHMSFGALSKEVKEALAKGSAMAKTAMCSGEGGILPEERDAAYKYIFEYVPNHYSVTPENLKNADAIEIKIGQGTKPGMGGHLPGGKVTPEIAKIRNKPIGQDVISPSKFEDINTKEDLRDIVEQLRFASEGRPIGIKIAAGRIEKDLEFCVFAKPDFITIDGRGGATGASPKIVRDATSVPTIYALYRARKYLDEAGADIDLVITGGLRISSDFAKAIAMGADAVAVASAGLIAAACQQYRICGSGNCPVGVATQDPELRKRLKVDSSAKRVANFLNCSFKDLKTFARITGHENLHDMNVSDLCTIDREISEFTNIPHA
;
A
#
# COMPACT_ATOMS: atom_id res chain seq x y z
N MET A 1 -17.17 -32.93 18.79
CA MET A 1 -17.77 -31.74 18.16
C MET A 1 -16.70 -31.05 17.31
N LYS A 2 -16.99 -30.80 16.03
CA LYS A 2 -16.04 -30.25 15.05
C LYS A 2 -15.75 -28.78 15.37
N GLY A 3 -14.50 -28.43 15.67
CA GLY A 3 -14.07 -27.04 15.86
C GLY A 3 -14.17 -26.27 14.54
N LYS A 4 -15.06 -25.28 14.49
CA LYS A 4 -15.20 -24.37 13.34
C LYS A 4 -13.90 -23.55 13.21
N VAL A 5 -13.29 -23.57 12.02
CA VAL A 5 -12.23 -22.62 11.65
C VAL A 5 -12.87 -21.22 11.67
N HIS A 6 -12.43 -20.35 12.58
CA HIS A 6 -12.89 -18.97 12.62
C HIS A 6 -12.23 -18.20 11.46
N MET A 7 -12.98 -18.02 10.36
CA MET A 7 -12.57 -17.13 9.26
C MET A 7 -12.81 -15.68 9.68
N SER A 8 -11.79 -14.83 9.55
CA SER A 8 -11.93 -13.39 9.76
C SER A 8 -12.96 -12.81 8.79
N LYS A 9 -13.85 -11.95 9.28
CA LYS A 9 -14.85 -11.23 8.45
C LYS A 9 -14.24 -10.08 7.65
N HIS A 10 -12.99 -9.70 7.95
CA HIS A 10 -12.27 -8.63 7.26
C HIS A 10 -11.45 -9.19 6.10
N GLN A 11 -11.80 -8.82 4.87
CA GLN A 11 -11.08 -9.31 3.68
C GLN A 11 -9.77 -8.54 3.46
N PHE A 12 -8.79 -9.16 2.79
CA PHE A 12 -7.54 -8.54 2.32
C PHE A 12 -6.76 -7.74 3.39
N THR A 13 -6.74 -8.20 4.65
CA THR A 13 -6.06 -7.51 5.76
C THR A 13 -4.54 -7.40 5.60
N ASP A 14 -3.97 -8.15 4.65
CA ASP A 14 -2.60 -8.04 4.16
C ASP A 14 -2.39 -6.76 3.32
N ILE A 15 -3.41 -6.27 2.63
CA ILE A 15 -3.34 -5.09 1.74
C ILE A 15 -4.01 -3.87 2.36
N ARG A 16 -5.14 -4.01 3.06
CA ARG A 16 -5.94 -2.87 3.55
C ARG A 16 -6.12 -2.91 5.07
N VAL A 17 -6.23 -1.73 5.68
CA VAL A 17 -6.52 -1.63 7.11
C VAL A 17 -7.93 -2.18 7.41
N PRO A 18 -8.10 -3.12 8.35
CA PRO A 18 -9.42 -3.63 8.70
C PRO A 18 -10.19 -2.55 9.48
N ILE A 19 -11.48 -2.37 9.16
CA ILE A 19 -12.35 -1.38 9.80
C ILE A 19 -13.56 -2.13 10.35
N LYS A 20 -13.83 -1.97 11.65
CA LYS A 20 -15.00 -2.56 12.31
C LYS A 20 -16.28 -1.95 11.69
N PRO A 21 -17.27 -2.76 11.26
CA PRO A 21 -18.61 -2.25 10.99
C PRO A 21 -19.17 -1.50 12.21
N GLY A 22 -19.79 -0.34 11.99
CA GLY A 22 -20.27 0.52 13.07
C GLY A 22 -19.16 1.25 13.83
N ASN A 23 -17.95 1.38 13.26
CA ASN A 23 -16.96 2.32 13.76
C ASN A 23 -17.57 3.74 13.71
N PRO A 24 -17.56 4.52 14.81
CA PRO A 24 -18.26 5.81 14.87
C PRO A 24 -17.58 6.92 14.08
N SER A 25 -16.34 6.72 13.64
CA SER A 25 -15.50 7.78 13.05
C SER A 25 -15.28 7.61 11.56
N ILE A 26 -15.09 6.38 11.08
CA ILE A 26 -14.81 6.06 9.68
C ILE A 26 -15.58 4.82 9.23
N GLN A 27 -15.90 4.75 7.95
CA GLN A 27 -16.58 3.63 7.31
C GLN A 27 -15.88 3.22 6.01
N ARG A 28 -16.19 2.02 5.52
CA ARG A 28 -15.63 1.46 4.28
C ARG A 28 -16.73 1.13 3.27
N HIS A 29 -16.56 1.61 2.05
CA HIS A 29 -17.29 1.24 0.84
C HIS A 29 -16.47 0.18 0.09
N GLU A 30 -16.90 -1.07 0.21
CA GLU A 30 -16.16 -2.26 -0.27
C GLU A 30 -15.99 -2.27 -1.79
N GLU A 31 -17.04 -1.87 -2.50
CA GLU A 31 -17.15 -1.81 -3.96
C GLU A 31 -16.21 -0.79 -4.60
N LYS A 32 -15.84 0.27 -3.86
CA LYS A 32 -14.91 1.30 -4.33
C LYS A 32 -13.44 0.91 -4.12
N CYS A 33 -13.15 -0.16 -3.37
CA CYS A 33 -11.78 -0.47 -2.96
C CYS A 33 -10.92 -1.01 -4.10
N ILE A 34 -9.98 -0.21 -4.58
CA ILE A 34 -9.00 -0.62 -5.61
C ILE A 34 -7.77 -1.38 -5.06
N LYS A 35 -7.74 -1.69 -3.76
CA LYS A 35 -6.66 -2.45 -3.10
C LYS A 35 -5.25 -1.86 -3.29
N CYS A 36 -5.13 -0.53 -3.35
CA CYS A 36 -3.86 0.18 -3.53
C CYS A 36 -2.88 0.14 -2.34
N GLY A 37 -3.31 -0.34 -1.16
CA GLY A 37 -2.45 -0.44 0.02
C GLY A 37 -2.26 0.82 0.86
N GLN A 38 -2.52 2.02 0.30
CA GLN A 38 -2.23 3.31 0.96
C GLN A 38 -2.86 3.44 2.37
N CYS A 39 -4.10 2.99 2.54
CA CYS A 39 -4.79 3.01 3.83
C CYS A 39 -4.10 2.16 4.92
N LYS A 40 -3.46 1.04 4.54
CA LYS A 40 -2.69 0.21 5.46
C LYS A 40 -1.31 0.83 5.71
N GLN A 41 -0.66 1.34 4.65
CA GLN A 41 0.66 1.97 4.74
C GLN A 41 0.66 3.15 5.72
N VAL A 42 -0.27 4.11 5.59
CA VAL A 42 -0.36 5.25 6.52
C VAL A 42 -0.66 4.80 7.96
N CYS A 43 -1.49 3.76 8.13
CA CYS A 43 -1.87 3.25 9.44
C CYS A 43 -0.74 2.47 10.13
N THR A 44 0.13 1.82 9.36
CA THR A 44 1.30 1.09 9.85
C THR A 44 2.47 2.04 10.11
N ASN A 45 2.78 2.94 9.17
CA ASN A 45 4.02 3.71 9.21
C ASN A 45 3.92 4.97 10.07
N ASP A 46 2.87 5.79 9.86
CA ASP A 46 2.74 7.08 10.54
C ASP A 46 1.98 6.94 11.87
N ILE A 47 0.95 6.07 11.87
CA ILE A 47 0.07 5.86 13.01
C ILE A 47 0.51 4.67 13.90
N ALA A 48 1.32 3.73 13.41
CA ALA A 48 1.80 2.59 14.20
C ALA A 48 0.69 1.77 14.91
N VAL A 49 -0.47 1.58 14.27
CA VAL A 49 -1.58 0.77 14.79
C VAL A 49 -1.81 -0.48 13.94
N ALA A 50 -1.89 -0.34 12.61
CA ALA A 50 -2.07 -1.51 11.76
C ALA A 50 -0.81 -2.39 11.80
N GLY A 51 -0.98 -3.65 12.23
CA GLY A 51 0.10 -4.62 12.37
C GLY A 51 0.62 -4.81 13.80
N THR A 52 0.11 -4.07 14.78
CA THR A 52 0.54 -4.20 16.19
C THR A 52 -0.37 -5.09 17.05
N TYR A 53 -1.46 -5.63 16.47
CA TYR A 53 -2.42 -6.51 17.14
C TYR A 53 -2.81 -7.68 16.23
N ASP A 54 -3.24 -8.79 16.83
CA ASP A 54 -3.74 -9.97 16.10
C ASP A 54 -5.27 -10.01 16.14
N LEU A 55 -5.90 -9.95 14.97
CA LEU A 55 -7.36 -10.01 14.86
C LEU A 55 -7.96 -11.23 15.56
N ARG A 56 -7.26 -12.37 15.62
CA ARG A 56 -7.76 -13.56 16.33
C ARG A 56 -7.84 -13.35 17.84
N LYS A 57 -6.84 -12.68 18.42
CA LYS A 57 -6.80 -12.38 19.86
C LYS A 57 -7.84 -11.33 20.25
N THR A 58 -8.14 -10.40 19.35
CA THR A 58 -9.18 -9.38 19.55
C THR A 58 -10.61 -9.89 19.28
N GLY A 59 -10.82 -11.18 18.99
CA GLY A 59 -12.15 -11.70 18.62
C GLY A 59 -12.66 -11.20 17.27
N ASP A 60 -11.74 -10.98 16.32
CA ASP A 60 -11.96 -10.43 14.99
C ASP A 60 -12.49 -8.97 15.00
N ILE A 61 -12.08 -8.20 16.01
CA ILE A 61 -12.40 -6.79 16.19
C ILE A 61 -11.14 -5.95 15.97
N PRO A 62 -11.07 -5.13 14.89
CA PRO A 62 -9.92 -4.29 14.63
C PRO A 62 -9.66 -3.27 15.72
N ILE A 63 -8.41 -3.16 16.18
CA ILE A 63 -7.96 -2.04 17.02
C ILE A 63 -7.78 -0.82 16.13
N CYS A 64 -8.55 0.22 16.43
CA CYS A 64 -8.56 1.48 15.70
C CYS A 64 -8.59 2.64 16.70
N ILE A 65 -7.68 3.60 16.53
CA ILE A 65 -7.63 4.82 17.34
C ILE A 65 -8.44 5.98 16.74
N HIS A 66 -9.22 5.71 15.68
CA HIS A 66 -10.16 6.64 15.04
C HIS A 66 -9.57 7.89 14.37
N CYS A 67 -8.25 7.98 14.17
CA CYS A 67 -7.58 9.18 13.64
C CYS A 67 -7.97 9.58 12.21
N GLY A 68 -8.54 8.66 11.42
CA GLY A 68 -9.05 8.95 10.07
C GLY A 68 -8.01 9.11 8.97
N GLN A 69 -6.70 8.96 9.26
CA GLN A 69 -5.66 9.08 8.23
C GLN A 69 -5.86 8.12 7.05
N CYS A 70 -6.39 6.93 7.31
CA CYS A 70 -6.75 5.97 6.25
C CYS A 70 -7.88 6.45 5.33
N ALA A 71 -8.81 7.28 5.82
CA ALA A 71 -9.84 7.94 5.01
C ALA A 71 -9.21 9.08 4.18
N ASN A 72 -8.33 9.86 4.81
CA ASN A 72 -7.67 11.00 4.19
C ASN A 72 -6.83 10.60 2.97
N VAL A 73 -6.06 9.51 3.06
CA VAL A 73 -5.23 9.03 1.94
C VAL A 73 -5.98 8.16 0.93
N CYS A 74 -7.28 7.87 1.12
CA CYS A 74 -7.99 6.98 0.21
C CYS A 74 -8.33 7.70 -1.11
N PRO A 75 -7.77 7.28 -2.26
CA PRO A 75 -7.90 8.04 -3.52
C PRO A 75 -9.27 7.90 -4.19
N VAL A 76 -10.02 6.87 -3.83
CA VAL A 76 -11.29 6.47 -4.47
C VAL A 76 -12.48 6.53 -3.50
N GLU A 77 -12.30 7.17 -2.35
CA GLU A 77 -13.33 7.28 -1.30
C GLU A 77 -13.92 5.93 -0.86
N SER A 78 -13.12 4.87 -0.94
CA SER A 78 -13.46 3.57 -0.35
C SER A 78 -13.44 3.63 1.17
N ILE A 79 -12.73 4.57 1.77
CA ILE A 79 -12.81 4.88 3.20
C ILE A 79 -13.17 6.35 3.32
N THR A 80 -14.23 6.61 4.08
CA THR A 80 -14.75 7.94 4.40
C THR A 80 -14.96 8.05 5.90
N GLU A 81 -15.11 9.26 6.39
CA GLU A 81 -15.71 9.57 7.67
C GLU A 81 -17.16 9.10 7.71
N VAL A 82 -17.65 8.77 8.91
CA VAL A 82 -19.08 8.53 9.10
C VAL A 82 -19.80 9.85 9.04
N TYR A 83 -20.68 10.02 8.07
CA TYR A 83 -21.42 11.26 7.90
C TYR A 83 -22.46 11.45 9.02
N GLU A 84 -22.43 12.62 9.66
CA GLU A 84 -23.38 13.05 10.69
C GLU A 84 -24.14 14.32 10.29
N TYR A 85 -23.76 14.96 9.17
CA TYR A 85 -24.38 16.21 8.74
C TYR A 85 -25.86 16.03 8.33
N ASP A 86 -26.31 14.82 7.99
CA ASP A 86 -27.73 14.54 7.75
C ASP A 86 -28.56 14.69 9.02
N GLN A 87 -28.09 14.17 10.15
CA GLN A 87 -28.78 14.32 11.44
C GLN A 87 -28.80 15.79 11.88
N VAL A 88 -27.72 16.52 11.62
CA VAL A 88 -27.65 17.96 11.87
C VAL A 88 -28.61 18.73 10.97
N ARG A 89 -28.67 18.39 9.67
CA ARG A 89 -29.59 18.97 8.69
C ARG A 89 -31.05 18.82 9.13
N GLU A 90 -31.41 17.67 9.69
CA GLU A 90 -32.76 17.44 10.21
C GLU A 90 -32.99 18.20 11.53
N ALA A 91 -32.01 18.29 12.42
CA ALA A 91 -32.10 19.08 13.64
C ALA A 91 -32.32 20.57 13.35
N VAL A 92 -31.66 21.10 12.32
CA VAL A 92 -31.81 22.50 11.89
C VAL A 92 -33.23 22.80 11.37
N LYS A 93 -33.90 21.81 10.78
CA LYS A 93 -35.28 21.98 10.28
C LYS A 93 -36.34 21.85 11.38
N ALA A 94 -35.96 21.36 12.56
CA ALA A 94 -36.88 21.10 13.66
C ALA A 94 -37.14 22.37 14.46
N GLU A 95 -38.37 22.89 14.40
CA GLU A 95 -38.76 24.17 15.03
C GLU A 95 -38.55 24.21 16.56
N GLU A 96 -38.52 23.06 17.23
CA GLU A 96 -38.35 22.96 18.68
C GLU A 96 -36.89 22.85 19.14
N LYS A 97 -35.94 22.75 18.21
CA LYS A 97 -34.51 22.59 18.50
C LYS A 97 -33.76 23.92 18.29
N ILE A 98 -32.67 24.06 19.03
CA ILE A 98 -31.73 25.17 18.90
C ILE A 98 -30.38 24.58 18.55
N VAL A 99 -29.94 24.75 17.31
CA VAL A 99 -28.72 24.14 16.78
C VAL A 99 -27.55 25.10 16.89
N ILE A 100 -26.59 24.72 17.73
CA ILE A 100 -25.38 25.51 18.01
C ILE A 100 -24.19 24.83 17.34
N PHE A 101 -23.46 25.57 16.51
CA PHE A 101 -22.23 25.10 15.89
C PHE A 101 -21.01 25.70 16.59
N SER A 102 -19.99 24.89 16.85
CA SER A 102 -18.68 25.35 17.33
C SER A 102 -17.59 24.91 16.35
N THR A 103 -16.75 25.83 15.87
CA THR A 103 -15.77 25.52 14.81
C THR A 103 -14.33 25.44 15.33
N SER A 104 -13.62 24.37 14.97
CA SER A 104 -12.22 24.16 15.36
C SER A 104 -11.24 25.07 14.57
N PRO A 105 -10.04 25.35 15.13
CA PRO A 105 -9.09 26.28 14.51
C PRO A 105 -8.67 25.86 13.10
N SER A 106 -8.40 24.57 12.85
CA SER A 106 -7.91 24.12 11.54
C SER A 106 -8.94 24.14 10.41
N VAL A 107 -10.24 24.29 10.70
CA VAL A 107 -11.29 24.27 9.67
C VAL A 107 -11.18 25.51 8.80
N ARG A 108 -11.04 26.68 9.42
CA ARG A 108 -10.94 27.98 8.72
C ARG A 108 -9.65 28.17 7.93
N ALA A 109 -8.63 27.33 8.14
CA ALA A 109 -7.38 27.36 7.38
C ALA A 109 -7.35 26.38 6.20
N ALA A 110 -8.39 25.55 6.04
CA ALA A 110 -8.43 24.51 5.00
C ALA A 110 -9.75 24.47 4.21
N LEU A 111 -10.89 24.87 4.80
CA LEU A 111 -12.22 24.75 4.20
C LEU A 111 -12.28 25.35 2.78
N GLY A 112 -11.59 26.47 2.54
CA GLY A 112 -11.56 27.12 1.23
C GLY A 112 -11.07 26.23 0.08
N GLU A 113 -10.23 25.24 0.37
CA GLU A 113 -9.70 24.30 -0.63
C GLU A 113 -10.80 23.47 -1.29
N GLU A 114 -11.87 23.15 -0.55
CA GLU A 114 -13.04 22.42 -1.07
C GLU A 114 -13.87 23.25 -2.06
N PHE A 115 -13.63 24.56 -2.11
CA PHE A 115 -14.30 25.53 -2.97
C PHE A 115 -13.34 26.20 -3.96
N GLY A 116 -12.14 25.63 -4.13
CA GLY A 116 -11.17 26.07 -5.14
C GLY A 116 -10.33 27.29 -4.75
N LEU A 117 -10.38 27.74 -3.49
CA LEU A 117 -9.48 28.77 -2.98
C LEU A 117 -8.06 28.22 -2.78
N GLU A 118 -7.07 29.11 -2.67
CA GLU A 118 -5.67 28.72 -2.49
C GLU A 118 -5.47 27.95 -1.19
N GLU A 119 -4.57 26.96 -1.20
CA GLU A 119 -4.26 26.18 -0.02
C GLU A 119 -3.76 27.06 1.13
N GLY A 120 -4.32 26.89 2.33
CA GLY A 120 -4.01 27.73 3.49
C GLY A 120 -4.77 29.06 3.55
N SER A 121 -5.71 29.33 2.64
CA SER A 121 -6.59 30.51 2.74
C SER A 121 -7.35 30.51 4.08
N PHE A 122 -7.28 31.63 4.79
CA PHE A 122 -8.01 31.83 6.06
C PHE A 122 -9.43 32.34 5.77
N VAL A 123 -10.43 31.48 5.93
CA VAL A 123 -11.83 31.71 5.48
C VAL A 123 -12.83 31.71 6.63
N GLN A 124 -12.45 32.29 7.78
CA GLN A 124 -13.28 32.27 8.99
C GLN A 124 -14.66 32.89 8.77
N ASP A 125 -14.71 34.10 8.24
CA ASP A 125 -15.96 34.86 8.20
C ASP A 125 -16.93 34.23 7.17
N GLN A 126 -16.40 33.71 6.05
CA GLN A 126 -17.21 32.94 5.10
C GLN A 126 -17.67 31.58 5.67
N MET A 127 -16.83 30.92 6.49
CA MET A 127 -17.22 29.68 7.18
C MET A 127 -18.39 29.91 8.13
N VAL A 128 -18.37 31.01 8.91
CA VAL A 128 -19.48 31.36 9.81
C VAL A 128 -20.73 31.71 8.99
N ALA A 129 -20.59 32.52 7.95
CA ALA A 129 -21.69 32.84 7.03
C ALA A 129 -22.33 31.58 6.42
N LEU A 130 -21.50 30.61 6.00
CA LEU A 130 -21.95 29.33 5.46
C LEU A 130 -22.78 28.56 6.50
N ILE A 131 -22.27 28.43 7.73
CA ILE A 131 -22.97 27.68 8.78
C ILE A 131 -24.31 28.33 9.14
N ARG A 132 -24.37 29.67 9.19
CA ARG A 132 -25.64 30.40 9.33
C ARG A 132 -26.57 30.16 8.15
N ARG A 133 -26.04 30.17 6.92
CA ARG A 133 -26.82 29.90 5.71
C ARG A 133 -27.41 28.49 5.69
N LEU A 134 -26.70 27.54 6.30
CA LEU A 134 -27.14 26.15 6.49
C LEU A 134 -28.16 26.00 7.63
N GLY A 135 -28.47 27.07 8.37
CA GLY A 135 -29.56 27.16 9.34
C GLY A 135 -29.16 27.02 10.81
N ALA A 136 -27.91 27.28 11.18
CA ALA A 136 -27.52 27.37 12.58
C ALA A 136 -28.23 28.53 13.31
N ASP A 137 -28.65 28.30 14.56
CA ASP A 137 -29.18 29.35 15.44
C ASP A 137 -28.05 30.17 16.07
N TYR A 138 -26.94 29.51 16.43
CA TYR A 138 -25.73 30.13 16.96
C TYR A 138 -24.49 29.49 16.36
N VAL A 139 -23.48 30.31 16.07
CA VAL A 139 -22.16 29.90 15.61
C VAL A 139 -21.12 30.46 16.58
N LEU A 140 -20.44 29.56 17.28
CA LEU A 140 -19.44 29.82 18.31
C LEU A 140 -18.05 29.35 17.86
N ASP A 141 -17.01 29.74 18.60
CA ASP A 141 -15.63 29.40 18.28
C ASP A 141 -15.07 28.37 19.27
N THR A 142 -14.56 27.23 18.80
CA THR A 142 -13.87 26.27 19.66
C THR A 142 -12.53 26.80 20.17
N ASN A 143 -11.98 27.86 19.57
CA ASN A 143 -10.79 28.53 20.08
C ASN A 143 -11.03 29.18 21.45
N PHE A 144 -12.26 29.61 21.76
CA PHE A 144 -12.63 30.02 23.12
C PHE A 144 -12.36 28.89 24.12
N ALA A 145 -12.83 27.68 23.81
CA ALA A 145 -12.61 26.53 24.67
C ALA A 145 -11.16 26.00 24.60
N ALA A 146 -10.38 26.38 23.59
CA ALA A 146 -8.94 26.15 23.57
C ALA A 146 -8.24 27.02 24.61
N ASP A 147 -8.64 28.28 24.76
CA ASP A 147 -8.18 29.11 25.87
C ASP A 147 -8.57 28.52 27.23
N LEU A 148 -9.80 28.01 27.36
CA LEU A 148 -10.25 27.32 28.57
C LEU A 148 -9.40 26.07 28.86
N THR A 149 -9.05 25.31 27.82
CA THR A 149 -8.16 24.14 27.96
C THR A 149 -6.79 24.54 28.47
N ILE A 150 -6.23 25.65 27.98
CA ILE A 150 -4.93 26.17 28.45
C ILE A 150 -5.00 26.61 29.91
N MET A 151 -6.10 27.23 30.35
CA MET A 151 -6.26 27.63 31.75
C MET A 151 -6.14 26.43 32.69
N GLU A 152 -6.77 25.30 32.36
CA GLU A 152 -6.67 24.08 33.17
C GLU A 152 -5.35 23.32 32.97
N GLU A 153 -4.91 23.12 31.72
CA GLU A 153 -3.76 22.28 31.39
C GLU A 153 -2.44 22.93 31.82
N ALA A 154 -2.32 24.26 31.71
CA ALA A 154 -1.17 25.00 32.24
C ALA A 154 -1.19 25.04 33.77
N SER A 155 -2.36 25.19 34.41
CA SER A 155 -2.47 25.12 35.86
C SER A 155 -2.06 23.75 36.39
N GLU A 156 -2.53 22.67 35.72
CA GLU A 156 -2.13 21.30 36.07
C GLU A 156 -0.62 21.11 35.92
N LEU A 157 -0.02 21.60 34.83
CA LEU A 157 1.44 21.53 34.64
C LEU A 157 2.19 22.25 35.78
N VAL A 158 1.75 23.45 36.12
CA VAL A 158 2.35 24.23 37.23
C VAL A 158 2.22 23.48 38.55
N GLU A 159 1.08 22.85 38.85
CA GLU A 159 0.93 22.01 40.03
C GLU A 159 1.86 20.80 40.02
N ARG A 160 1.98 20.09 38.89
CA ARG A 160 2.86 18.90 38.80
C ARG A 160 4.32 19.26 39.02
N VAL A 161 4.77 20.36 38.41
CA VAL A 161 6.16 20.84 38.53
C VAL A 161 6.44 21.38 39.94
N SER A 162 5.51 22.11 40.55
CA SER A 162 5.73 22.77 41.85
C SER A 162 5.48 21.86 43.07
N LYS A 163 4.46 21.00 43.01
CA LYS A 163 4.01 20.16 44.14
C LYS A 163 4.43 18.69 44.00
N ALA A 164 4.86 18.24 42.83
CA ALA A 164 5.17 16.84 42.53
C ALA A 164 4.01 15.87 42.91
N ASN A 165 2.76 16.32 42.72
CA ASN A 165 1.55 15.58 43.11
C ASN A 165 1.12 14.50 42.10
N LYS A 166 1.59 14.59 40.84
CA LYS A 166 1.34 13.64 39.75
C LYS A 166 2.63 13.46 38.94
N PRO A 167 2.77 12.36 38.16
CA PRO A 167 4.01 12.06 37.47
C PRO A 167 4.29 13.03 36.30
N LEU A 168 5.58 13.22 36.03
CA LEU A 168 6.13 13.94 34.87
C LEU A 168 6.79 12.95 33.89
N PRO A 169 6.81 13.22 32.57
CA PRO A 169 6.23 14.41 31.93
C PRO A 169 4.69 14.42 31.98
N GLN A 170 4.09 15.60 31.97
CA GLN A 170 2.67 15.76 31.61
C GLN A 170 2.52 15.66 30.10
N PHE A 171 1.70 14.74 29.61
CA PHE A 171 1.29 14.68 28.20
C PHE A 171 0.01 15.48 27.97
N THR A 172 -0.09 16.14 26.83
CA THR A 172 -1.35 16.77 26.43
C THR A 172 -2.47 15.74 26.20
N SER A 173 -3.72 16.13 26.42
CA SER A 173 -4.90 15.25 26.32
C SER A 173 -5.84 15.55 25.15
N CYS A 174 -5.68 16.70 24.48
CA CYS A 174 -6.68 17.23 23.57
C CYS A 174 -6.90 16.43 22.27
N CYS A 175 -5.94 15.54 21.92
CA CYS A 175 -6.02 14.63 20.78
C CYS A 175 -6.62 13.27 21.19
N PRO A 176 -7.88 12.95 20.84
CA PRO A 176 -8.54 11.73 21.32
C PRO A 176 -7.94 10.44 20.74
N ALA A 177 -7.33 10.50 19.56
CA ALA A 177 -6.63 9.35 18.99
C ALA A 177 -5.34 9.02 19.77
N TRP A 178 -4.65 10.04 20.29
CA TRP A 178 -3.52 9.88 21.19
C TRP A 178 -3.96 9.28 22.52
N VAL A 179 -5.01 9.84 23.14
CA VAL A 179 -5.57 9.29 24.38
C VAL A 179 -5.89 7.80 24.22
N LYS A 180 -6.64 7.45 23.16
CA LYS A 180 -6.98 6.03 22.91
C LYS A 180 -5.75 5.17 22.64
N PHE A 181 -4.71 5.71 22.00
CA PHE A 181 -3.45 4.99 21.78
C PHE A 181 -2.75 4.67 23.11
N VAL A 182 -2.68 5.62 24.04
CA VAL A 182 -2.10 5.37 25.38
C VAL A 182 -2.96 4.40 26.16
N GLU A 183 -4.28 4.58 26.19
CA GLU A 183 -5.21 3.66 26.86
C GLU A 183 -5.02 2.20 26.42
N THR A 184 -4.77 1.97 25.12
CA THR A 184 -4.60 0.62 24.56
C THR A 184 -3.17 0.07 24.65
N TYR A 185 -2.15 0.87 24.36
CA TYR A 185 -0.77 0.37 24.19
C TYR A 185 0.20 0.75 25.32
N TYR A 186 -0.09 1.81 26.05
CA TYR A 186 0.75 2.35 27.13
C TYR A 186 -0.10 2.66 28.38
N PRO A 187 -0.93 1.72 28.87
CA PRO A 187 -1.87 2.00 29.96
C PRO A 187 -1.17 2.39 31.27
N ASP A 188 0.11 2.06 31.43
CA ASP A 188 0.94 2.44 32.56
C ASP A 188 1.35 3.93 32.54
N MET A 189 1.29 4.58 31.37
CA MET A 189 1.57 6.01 31.21
C MET A 189 0.30 6.87 31.28
N ARG A 190 -0.89 6.32 31.55
CA ARG A 190 -2.16 7.08 31.58
C ARG A 190 -2.17 8.22 32.59
N GLU A 191 -1.54 8.04 33.75
CA GLU A 191 -1.45 9.06 34.81
C GLU A 191 -0.59 10.28 34.40
N HIS A 192 0.22 10.13 33.36
CA HIS A 192 0.99 11.23 32.80
C HIS A 192 0.14 12.13 31.90
N ILE A 193 -1.01 11.67 31.39
CA ILE A 193 -1.88 12.51 30.55
C ILE A 193 -2.52 13.60 31.43
N SER A 194 -2.60 14.84 30.92
CA SER A 194 -3.37 15.91 31.56
C SER A 194 -4.82 15.47 31.75
N THR A 195 -5.40 15.80 32.89
CA THR A 195 -6.81 15.52 33.17
C THR A 195 -7.75 16.52 32.51
N ALA A 196 -7.25 17.68 32.06
CA ALA A 196 -8.03 18.64 31.30
C ALA A 196 -8.67 17.97 30.08
N LYS A 197 -9.96 18.21 29.84
CA LYS A 197 -10.65 17.75 28.61
C LYS A 197 -10.10 18.49 27.39
N SER A 198 -10.40 17.99 26.20
CA SER A 198 -10.11 18.74 24.98
C SER A 198 -10.99 19.99 24.86
N PRO A 199 -10.67 20.94 23.96
CA PRO A 199 -11.51 22.12 23.72
C PRO A 199 -12.97 21.76 23.43
N ILE A 200 -13.22 20.73 22.61
CA ILE A 200 -14.58 20.25 22.31
C ILE A 200 -15.23 19.60 23.54
N GLY A 201 -14.46 18.84 24.33
CA GLY A 201 -14.93 18.21 25.56
C GLY A 201 -15.23 19.20 26.68
N MET A 202 -14.59 20.38 26.69
CA MET A 202 -14.88 21.48 27.60
C MET A 202 -16.05 22.33 27.10
N GLN A 203 -16.07 22.67 25.81
CA GLN A 203 -17.11 23.53 25.23
C GLN A 203 -18.50 22.90 25.32
N GLY A 204 -18.60 21.59 25.10
CA GLY A 204 -19.85 20.83 25.20
C GLY A 204 -20.65 21.12 26.48
N PRO A 205 -20.12 20.75 27.66
CA PRO A 205 -20.82 20.99 28.91
C PRO A 205 -20.97 22.47 29.24
N THR A 206 -20.00 23.34 28.89
CA THR A 206 -20.11 24.79 29.10
C THR A 206 -21.27 25.39 28.29
N ILE A 207 -21.52 24.92 27.07
CA ILE A 207 -22.67 25.36 26.25
C ILE A 207 -23.99 24.92 26.91
N LYS A 208 -24.10 23.64 27.30
CA LYS A 208 -25.34 23.09 27.87
C LYS A 208 -25.67 23.66 29.26
N THR A 209 -24.71 24.26 29.95
CA THR A 209 -24.89 24.78 31.32
C THR A 209 -24.80 26.30 31.36
N TYR A 210 -23.60 26.86 31.29
CA TYR A 210 -23.36 28.28 31.44
C TYR A 210 -23.93 29.11 30.28
N PHE A 211 -23.70 28.69 29.03
CA PHE A 211 -24.25 29.39 27.86
C PHE A 211 -25.77 29.35 27.85
N ALA A 212 -26.35 28.15 27.99
CA ALA A 212 -27.80 27.97 28.05
C ALA A 212 -28.44 28.85 29.13
N LYS A 213 -27.84 28.92 30.32
CA LYS A 213 -28.32 29.77 31.41
C LYS A 213 -28.23 31.27 31.07
N LYS A 214 -27.12 31.72 30.50
CA LYS A 214 -26.92 33.14 30.14
C LYS A 214 -27.85 33.58 29.00
N MET A 215 -28.11 32.69 28.04
CA MET A 215 -28.99 32.95 26.89
C MET A 215 -30.47 32.68 27.18
N GLY A 216 -30.81 32.15 28.36
CA GLY A 216 -32.20 31.79 28.71
C GLY A 216 -32.75 30.63 27.87
N ILE A 217 -31.88 29.72 27.45
CA ILE A 217 -32.20 28.57 26.60
C ILE A 217 -32.39 27.33 27.48
N ASP A 218 -33.40 26.53 27.17
CA ASP A 218 -33.58 25.19 27.73
C ASP A 218 -32.49 24.24 27.20
N PRO A 219 -31.62 23.68 28.06
CA PRO A 219 -30.55 22.78 27.64
C PRO A 219 -31.00 21.55 26.85
N GLU A 220 -32.23 21.05 27.08
CA GLU A 220 -32.79 19.87 26.37
C GLU A 220 -33.16 20.17 24.91
N LYS A 221 -33.31 21.45 24.56
CA LYS A 221 -33.58 21.90 23.19
C LYS A 221 -32.31 22.10 22.37
N ILE A 222 -31.18 22.28 23.04
CA ILE A 222 -29.91 22.51 22.36
C ILE A 222 -29.50 21.24 21.61
N VAL A 223 -29.13 21.38 20.35
CA VAL A 223 -28.36 20.39 19.58
C VAL A 223 -26.99 20.99 19.34
N ASN A 224 -25.98 20.46 20.03
CA ASN A 224 -24.63 21.00 19.99
C ASN A 224 -23.78 20.27 18.95
N VAL A 225 -23.18 21.00 18.02
CA VAL A 225 -22.48 20.47 16.85
C VAL A 225 -21.07 21.02 16.78
N ALA A 226 -20.06 20.15 16.76
CA ALA A 226 -18.68 20.56 16.52
C ALA A 226 -18.29 20.38 15.05
N VAL A 227 -17.78 21.44 14.41
CA VAL A 227 -17.15 21.39 13.09
C VAL A 227 -15.64 21.26 13.28
N THR A 228 -15.04 20.16 12.81
CA THR A 228 -13.67 19.82 13.18
C THR A 228 -12.86 19.15 12.07
N PRO A 229 -11.53 19.31 12.00
CA PRO A 229 -10.67 18.60 11.05
C PRO A 229 -10.51 17.10 11.34
N CYS A 230 -11.21 16.54 12.35
CA CYS A 230 -10.85 15.27 12.97
C CYS A 230 -12.02 14.27 13.05
N THR A 231 -11.82 13.06 12.53
CA THR A 231 -12.80 11.97 12.70
C THR A 231 -12.81 11.38 14.11
N ALA A 232 -11.70 11.46 14.85
CA ALA A 232 -11.60 10.89 16.19
C ALA A 232 -12.44 11.66 17.23
N LYS A 233 -12.81 12.93 16.95
CA LYS A 233 -13.75 13.69 17.78
C LYS A 233 -15.15 13.06 17.81
N LYS A 234 -15.59 12.39 16.73
CA LYS A 234 -16.82 11.58 16.73
C LYS A 234 -16.76 10.46 17.78
N PHE A 235 -15.58 9.85 18.01
CA PHE A 235 -15.41 8.87 19.07
C PHE A 235 -15.37 9.53 20.45
N GLU A 236 -14.67 10.66 20.60
CA GLU A 236 -14.54 11.36 21.89
C GLU A 236 -15.88 11.73 22.51
N ILE A 237 -16.77 12.38 21.74
CA ILE A 237 -18.08 12.84 22.25
C ILE A 237 -19.03 11.69 22.63
N ARG A 238 -18.65 10.44 22.30
CA ARG A 238 -19.41 9.22 22.60
C ARG A 238 -18.82 8.42 23.75
N ARG A 239 -17.74 8.91 24.38
CA ARG A 239 -17.17 8.29 25.57
C ARG A 239 -18.13 8.48 26.74
N GLU A 240 -18.33 7.44 27.55
CA GLU A 240 -19.37 7.41 28.59
C GLU A 240 -19.16 8.49 29.67
N GLU A 241 -17.92 8.89 29.88
CA GLU A 241 -17.55 9.95 30.82
C GLU A 241 -17.75 11.37 30.28
N MET A 242 -18.05 11.56 28.98
CA MET A 242 -18.32 12.86 28.36
C MET A 242 -19.79 13.28 28.54
N ASN A 243 -20.19 13.38 29.81
CA ASN A 243 -21.57 13.65 30.25
C ASN A 243 -21.64 14.62 31.45
N ALA A 244 -20.72 15.58 31.52
CA ALA A 244 -20.66 16.51 32.64
C ALA A 244 -21.91 17.38 32.78
N ALA A 245 -22.50 17.84 31.66
CA ALA A 245 -23.76 18.59 31.68
C ALA A 245 -24.92 17.76 32.21
N SER A 246 -25.01 16.49 31.82
CA SER A 246 -26.02 15.56 32.34
C SER A 246 -25.93 15.43 33.86
N LYS A 247 -24.72 15.22 34.39
CA LYS A 247 -24.49 15.12 35.84
C LYS A 247 -24.80 16.42 36.56
N TYR A 248 -24.39 17.56 36.00
CA TYR A 248 -24.59 18.87 36.61
C TYR A 248 -26.07 19.27 36.65
N LEU A 249 -26.82 19.01 35.57
CA LEU A 249 -28.23 19.38 35.44
C LEU A 249 -29.19 18.31 35.97
N GLY A 250 -28.71 17.09 36.20
CA GLY A 250 -29.55 15.95 36.59
C GLY A 250 -30.47 15.44 35.48
N ILE A 251 -30.08 15.63 34.21
CA ILE A 251 -30.88 15.24 33.04
C ILE A 251 -30.28 13.97 32.43
N GLU A 252 -30.94 12.83 32.65
CA GLU A 252 -30.48 11.53 32.20
C GLU A 252 -30.41 11.45 30.66
N GLY A 253 -29.33 10.88 30.14
CA GLY A 253 -29.14 10.68 28.69
C GLY A 253 -28.70 11.93 27.90
N MET A 254 -28.58 13.10 28.55
CA MET A 254 -28.01 14.29 27.91
C MET A 254 -26.53 14.08 27.59
N ARG A 255 -26.14 14.45 26.36
CA ARG A 255 -24.73 14.49 25.94
C ARG A 255 -24.18 15.90 26.03
N ASP A 256 -22.89 16.00 26.35
CA ASP A 256 -22.17 17.27 26.34
C ASP A 256 -22.10 17.87 24.92
N MET A 257 -21.84 17.02 23.92
CA MET A 257 -21.78 17.36 22.50
C MET A 257 -22.59 16.33 21.72
N ASP A 258 -23.51 16.79 20.85
CA ASP A 258 -24.48 15.91 20.19
C ASP A 258 -23.94 15.31 18.90
N TYR A 259 -23.30 16.15 18.08
CA TYR A 259 -22.77 15.74 16.77
C TYR A 259 -21.40 16.34 16.49
N VAL A 260 -20.66 15.67 15.64
CA VAL A 260 -19.41 16.16 15.08
C VAL A 260 -19.50 16.04 13.57
N ILE A 261 -19.31 17.13 12.85
CA ILE A 261 -19.14 17.11 11.39
C ILE A 261 -17.72 17.53 11.03
N THR A 262 -17.15 16.91 10.01
CA THR A 262 -15.81 17.22 9.53
C THR A 262 -15.79 18.42 8.56
N THR A 263 -14.62 18.98 8.29
CA THR A 263 -14.42 20.01 7.25
C THR A 263 -15.00 19.57 5.89
N ARG A 264 -14.74 18.31 5.50
CA ARG A 264 -15.28 17.73 4.26
C ARG A 264 -16.79 17.53 4.31
N GLU A 265 -17.36 17.14 5.45
CA GLU A 265 -18.82 17.04 5.63
C GLU A 265 -19.50 18.40 5.48
N LEU A 266 -18.95 19.45 6.09
CA LEU A 266 -19.48 20.81 5.94
C LEU A 266 -19.45 21.26 4.47
N ALA A 267 -18.33 21.03 3.77
CA ALA A 267 -18.22 21.37 2.36
C ALA A 267 -19.15 20.53 1.48
N LYS A 268 -19.32 19.24 1.79
CA LYS A 268 -20.27 18.35 1.12
C LYS A 268 -21.71 18.83 1.29
N TRP A 269 -22.10 19.19 2.51
CA TRP A 269 -23.44 19.73 2.78
C TRP A 269 -23.67 21.04 2.03
N ALA A 270 -22.71 21.97 2.07
CA ALA A 270 -22.79 23.24 1.33
C ALA A 270 -23.00 23.05 -0.17
N ARG A 271 -22.28 22.10 -0.78
CA ARG A 271 -22.43 21.76 -2.21
C ARG A 271 -23.78 21.13 -2.53
N GLU A 272 -24.32 20.31 -1.64
CA GLU A 272 -25.65 19.71 -1.79
C GLU A 272 -26.79 20.73 -1.67
N GLU A 273 -26.60 21.79 -0.88
CA GLU A 273 -27.54 22.93 -0.77
C GLU A 273 -27.25 24.02 -1.83
N GLU A 274 -26.36 23.75 -2.79
CA GLU A 274 -26.00 24.66 -3.90
C GLU A 274 -25.53 26.05 -3.44
N ILE A 275 -24.85 26.13 -2.29
CA ILE A 275 -24.35 27.40 -1.74
C ILE A 275 -23.02 27.78 -2.41
N ASP A 276 -22.99 28.94 -3.07
CA ASP A 276 -21.74 29.53 -3.58
C ASP A 276 -20.92 30.15 -2.44
N PHE A 277 -20.09 29.32 -1.82
CA PHE A 277 -19.23 29.68 -0.69
C PHE A 277 -18.31 30.87 -0.98
N VAL A 278 -17.76 30.97 -2.20
CA VAL A 278 -16.78 32.02 -2.54
C VAL A 278 -17.45 33.39 -2.59
N SER A 279 -18.73 33.43 -2.96
CA SER A 279 -19.52 34.66 -3.03
C SER A 279 -20.15 35.10 -1.70
N LEU A 280 -20.10 34.28 -0.64
CA LEU A 280 -20.72 34.60 0.63
C LEU A 280 -20.07 35.84 1.26
N GLU A 281 -20.92 36.79 1.66
CA GLU A 281 -20.51 37.87 2.54
C GLU A 281 -20.15 37.28 3.92
N GLY A 282 -18.97 37.64 4.42
CA GLY A 282 -18.48 37.15 5.70
C GLY A 282 -19.39 37.53 6.87
N SER A 283 -19.36 36.72 7.93
CA SER A 283 -20.15 36.94 9.13
C SER A 283 -19.31 36.66 10.38
N ASP A 284 -19.50 37.46 11.42
CA ASP A 284 -18.80 37.28 12.70
C ASP A 284 -19.42 36.15 13.53
N TYR A 285 -18.69 35.53 14.45
CA TYR A 285 -19.30 34.63 15.43
C TYR A 285 -20.38 35.33 16.25
N ASP A 286 -21.27 34.55 16.86
CA ASP A 286 -22.22 35.11 17.81
C ASP A 286 -21.51 35.65 19.06
N ASP A 287 -22.06 36.73 19.62
CA ASP A 287 -21.57 37.31 20.86
C ASP A 287 -21.63 36.26 21.97
N PHE A 288 -20.59 36.21 22.81
CA PHE A 288 -20.42 35.28 23.92
C PHE A 288 -20.06 33.83 23.50
N MET A 289 -18.83 33.42 23.81
CA MET A 289 -18.12 32.21 23.34
C MET A 289 -17.71 32.23 21.86
N GLY A 290 -17.68 33.42 21.24
CA GLY A 290 -17.14 33.66 19.90
C GLY A 290 -15.71 34.23 19.92
N GLU A 291 -15.29 34.89 21.00
CA GLU A 291 -13.98 35.52 21.11
C GLU A 291 -12.90 34.52 21.61
N ALA A 292 -11.73 34.57 20.98
CA ALA A 292 -10.61 33.72 21.34
C ALA A 292 -9.29 34.49 21.26
N SER A 293 -8.28 34.01 21.99
CA SER A 293 -6.92 34.50 21.87
C SER A 293 -6.18 33.85 20.69
N GLY A 294 -5.10 34.49 20.26
CA GLY A 294 -4.14 33.91 19.31
C GLY A 294 -3.51 32.60 19.81
N ALA A 295 -3.39 32.40 21.12
CA ALA A 295 -2.97 31.12 21.69
C ALA A 295 -4.00 30.01 21.42
N GLY A 296 -5.29 30.30 21.49
CA GLY A 296 -6.36 29.39 21.08
C GLY A 296 -6.36 29.09 19.57
N VAL A 297 -6.03 30.07 18.73
CA VAL A 297 -5.98 29.90 17.26
C VAL A 297 -4.91 28.90 16.82
N ILE A 298 -3.72 28.93 17.44
CA ILE A 298 -2.60 28.07 17.01
C ILE A 298 -2.73 26.60 17.44
N PHE A 299 -3.72 26.23 18.25
CA PHE A 299 -3.99 24.84 18.65
C PHE A 299 -4.04 23.86 17.48
N GLY A 300 -4.44 24.34 16.29
CA GLY A 300 -4.52 23.53 15.08
C GLY A 300 -3.17 23.00 14.58
N ASN A 301 -2.07 23.63 14.98
CA ASN A 301 -0.72 23.34 14.54
C ASN A 301 0.01 22.41 15.53
N THR A 302 0.88 21.54 15.01
CA THR A 302 1.86 20.86 15.87
C THR A 302 2.77 21.88 16.54
N GLY A 303 2.80 21.84 17.88
CA GLY A 303 3.52 22.78 18.75
C GLY A 303 2.68 23.96 19.21
N GLY A 304 1.47 24.15 18.69
CA GLY A 304 0.62 25.28 19.07
C GLY A 304 0.06 25.14 20.48
N VAL A 305 -0.30 23.92 20.92
CA VAL A 305 -0.78 23.68 22.29
C VAL A 305 0.35 23.89 23.29
N MET A 306 1.53 23.37 22.96
CA MET A 306 2.78 23.58 23.70
C MET A 306 3.04 25.08 23.89
N GLU A 307 3.06 25.83 22.79
CA GLU A 307 3.34 27.26 22.82
C GLU A 307 2.29 28.02 23.66
N ALA A 308 1.01 27.73 23.47
CA ALA A 308 -0.09 28.32 24.24
C ALA A 308 -0.01 28.02 25.75
N ALA A 309 0.32 26.78 26.12
CA ALA A 309 0.46 26.36 27.51
C ALA A 309 1.67 27.01 28.18
N VAL A 310 2.81 27.07 27.49
CA VAL A 310 4.03 27.71 28.01
C VAL A 310 3.81 29.22 28.21
N ARG A 311 3.13 29.91 27.28
CA ARG A 311 2.75 31.33 27.44
C ARG A 311 1.99 31.57 28.75
N THR A 312 1.00 30.73 29.05
CA THR A 312 0.17 30.88 30.27
C THR A 312 0.88 30.37 31.54
N ALA A 313 1.62 29.26 31.45
CA ALA A 313 2.40 28.73 32.56
C ALA A 313 3.47 29.73 33.02
N TYR A 314 4.06 30.50 32.09
CA TYR A 314 4.97 31.59 32.43
C TYR A 314 4.31 32.56 33.40
N HIS A 315 3.15 33.11 33.02
CA HIS A 315 2.41 34.02 33.87
C HIS A 315 2.01 33.42 35.22
N PHE A 316 1.54 32.17 35.23
CA PHE A 316 1.13 31.52 36.47
C PHE A 316 2.29 31.32 37.47
N ILE A 317 3.50 31.07 36.98
CA ILE A 317 4.71 30.89 37.79
C ILE A 317 5.33 32.24 38.19
N THR A 318 5.56 33.15 37.24
CA THR A 318 6.34 34.38 37.48
C THR A 318 5.49 35.56 37.93
N LYS A 319 4.17 35.53 37.67
CA LYS A 319 3.24 36.67 37.76
C LYS A 319 3.60 37.84 36.83
N GLU A 320 4.49 37.60 35.87
CA GLU A 320 4.86 38.54 34.81
C GLU A 320 4.21 38.11 33.49
N GLU A 321 4.17 39.00 32.50
CA GLU A 321 3.71 38.63 31.16
C GLU A 321 4.77 37.81 30.43
N ALA A 322 4.33 36.88 29.58
CA ALA A 322 5.24 36.09 28.76
C ALA A 322 6.12 37.02 27.88
N PRO A 323 7.44 36.77 27.76
CA PRO A 323 8.29 37.58 26.91
C PRO A 323 8.05 37.26 25.42
N GLU A 324 8.48 38.16 24.53
CA GLU A 324 8.17 38.10 23.09
C GLU A 324 8.58 36.77 22.43
N GLU A 325 9.66 36.17 22.91
CA GLU A 325 10.19 34.89 22.42
C GLU A 325 9.22 33.71 22.64
N LEU A 326 8.31 33.78 23.62
CA LEU A 326 7.29 32.74 23.84
C LEU A 326 6.07 32.89 22.92
N TYR A 327 5.92 34.03 22.26
CA TYR A 327 4.89 34.24 21.22
C TYR A 327 5.32 33.75 19.84
N ASP A 328 6.60 33.42 19.69
CA ASP A 328 7.17 32.81 18.49
C ASP A 328 8.21 31.76 18.89
N LEU A 329 7.76 30.72 19.59
CA LEU A 329 8.63 29.67 20.12
C LEU A 329 9.12 28.74 18.99
N GLN A 330 10.01 29.24 18.13
CA GLN A 330 10.52 28.57 16.94
C GLN A 330 10.97 27.10 17.15
N PRO A 331 11.64 26.73 18.27
CA PRO A 331 12.07 25.34 18.48
C PRO A 331 10.94 24.30 18.52
N VAL A 332 9.70 24.70 18.84
CA VAL A 332 8.54 23.78 18.88
C VAL A 332 7.69 23.82 17.61
N ARG A 333 7.99 24.75 16.69
CA ARG A 333 7.32 24.91 15.39
C ARG A 333 7.94 24.02 14.31
N GLY A 334 7.24 23.88 13.17
CA GLY A 334 7.70 23.12 12.02
C GLY A 334 7.26 21.65 11.99
N LEU A 335 7.69 20.94 10.94
CA LEU A 335 7.27 19.57 10.60
C LEU A 335 8.35 18.52 10.92
N GLN A 336 9.25 18.75 11.88
CA GLN A 336 10.04 17.65 12.42
C GLN A 336 9.16 16.77 13.32
N GLY A 337 9.26 15.44 13.16
CA GLY A 337 8.38 14.49 13.85
C GLY A 337 8.49 14.49 15.38
N ILE A 338 9.68 14.82 15.91
CA ILE A 338 9.93 15.10 17.33
C ILE A 338 10.73 16.40 17.39
N LYS A 339 10.26 17.34 18.21
CA LYS A 339 10.89 18.64 18.46
C LYS A 339 11.09 18.79 19.96
N GLU A 340 12.20 19.36 20.36
CA GLU A 340 12.63 19.44 21.75
C GLU A 340 13.11 20.86 22.04
N ALA A 341 12.78 21.38 23.22
CA ALA A 341 13.24 22.69 23.65
C ALA A 341 13.40 22.72 25.17
N SER A 342 14.19 23.66 25.66
CA SER A 342 14.24 24.01 27.08
C SER A 342 13.80 25.46 27.21
N VAL A 343 12.71 25.69 27.96
CA VAL A 343 12.15 27.03 28.16
C VAL A 343 12.43 27.47 29.58
N ARG A 344 13.06 28.64 29.72
CA ARG A 344 13.30 29.27 31.03
C ARG A 344 12.03 29.95 31.51
N ILE A 345 11.46 29.50 32.62
CA ILE A 345 10.29 30.11 33.26
C ILE A 345 10.66 30.50 34.70
N GLY A 346 10.90 31.78 34.93
CA GLY A 346 11.43 32.26 36.21
C GLY A 346 12.73 31.54 36.56
N ASP A 347 12.72 30.80 37.67
CA ASP A 347 13.87 30.02 38.13
C ASP A 347 13.94 28.57 37.62
N LEU A 348 12.97 28.14 36.80
CA LEU A 348 12.83 26.76 36.32
C LEU A 348 13.25 26.61 34.85
N ASP A 349 13.97 25.53 34.55
CA ASP A 349 14.26 25.10 33.18
C ASP A 349 13.26 24.01 32.77
N VAL A 350 12.19 24.44 32.10
CA VAL A 350 11.11 23.55 31.66
C VAL A 350 11.50 22.92 30.33
N LYS A 351 12.02 21.70 30.41
CA LYS A 351 12.23 20.81 29.24
C LYS A 351 10.89 20.39 28.64
N VAL A 352 10.70 20.68 27.35
CA VAL A 352 9.48 20.38 26.61
C VAL A 352 9.77 19.58 25.35
N ALA A 353 8.80 18.77 24.93
CA ALA A 353 8.84 18.10 23.64
C ALA A 353 7.49 18.21 22.91
N VAL A 354 7.55 18.27 21.58
CA VAL A 354 6.38 18.23 20.70
C VAL A 354 6.56 17.09 19.73
N VAL A 355 5.57 16.21 19.69
CA VAL A 355 5.58 15.05 18.81
C VAL A 355 4.28 14.99 18.03
N TYR A 356 4.41 14.66 16.75
CA TYR A 356 3.27 14.22 15.97
C TYR A 356 3.50 12.84 15.34
N GLY A 357 2.41 12.12 15.13
CA GLY A 357 2.43 10.72 14.70
C GLY A 357 2.68 9.79 15.90
N THR A 358 1.77 8.84 16.12
CA THR A 358 1.88 7.88 17.23
C THR A 358 3.09 6.95 17.07
N ALA A 359 3.64 6.79 15.86
CA ALA A 359 4.93 6.14 15.64
C ALA A 359 6.10 6.89 16.30
N ASN A 360 6.11 8.22 16.24
CA ASN A 360 7.12 9.04 16.92
C ASN A 360 6.83 9.14 18.43
N ALA A 361 5.55 9.23 18.82
CA ALA A 361 5.16 9.24 20.23
C ALA A 361 5.63 7.96 20.94
N LYS A 362 5.49 6.80 20.28
CA LYS A 362 6.05 5.53 20.77
C LYS A 362 7.55 5.63 21.03
N LYS A 363 8.34 6.12 20.07
CA LYS A 363 9.80 6.28 20.25
C LYS A 363 10.14 7.18 21.44
N LEU A 364 9.43 8.30 21.59
CA LEU A 364 9.65 9.25 22.69
C LEU A 364 9.28 8.62 24.03
N MET A 365 8.15 7.89 24.11
CA MET A 365 7.74 7.19 25.31
C MET A 365 8.73 6.11 25.74
N GLU A 366 9.29 5.32 24.81
CA GLU A 366 10.31 4.33 25.18
C GLU A 366 11.54 5.02 25.80
N LYS A 367 12.01 6.14 25.23
CA LYS A 367 13.12 6.92 25.80
C LYS A 367 12.82 7.47 27.20
N ILE A 368 11.59 7.92 27.43
CA ILE A 368 11.14 8.38 28.76
C ILE A 368 11.14 7.20 29.74
N LYS A 369 10.66 6.03 29.34
CA LYS A 369 10.60 4.83 30.19
C LYS A 369 11.99 4.25 30.52
N THR A 370 12.94 4.33 29.59
CA THR A 370 14.33 3.87 29.83
C THR A 370 15.18 4.91 30.57
N GLY A 371 14.67 6.12 30.79
CA GLY A 371 15.41 7.22 31.41
C GLY A 371 16.42 7.90 30.49
N GLU A 372 16.38 7.61 29.18
CA GLU A 372 17.22 8.27 28.17
C GLU A 372 16.77 9.70 27.86
N ALA A 373 15.51 10.04 28.13
CA ALA A 373 14.97 11.38 27.96
C ALA A 373 14.11 11.79 29.16
N ASP A 374 14.25 13.04 29.57
CA ASP A 374 13.57 13.62 30.74
C ASP A 374 12.91 14.93 30.33
N TYR A 375 11.58 15.01 30.49
CA TYR A 375 10.75 16.14 30.09
C TYR A 375 9.76 16.49 31.19
N HIS A 376 9.34 17.75 31.23
CA HIS A 376 8.27 18.21 32.11
C HIS A 376 6.92 18.21 31.39
N PHE A 377 6.91 18.60 30.11
CA PHE A 377 5.68 18.72 29.33
C PHE A 377 5.88 18.24 27.90
N VAL A 378 4.94 17.43 27.41
CA VAL A 378 5.02 16.83 26.08
C VAL A 378 3.69 16.97 25.34
N GLU A 379 3.68 17.73 24.24
CA GLU A 379 2.55 17.78 23.32
C GLU A 379 2.56 16.57 22.40
N VAL A 380 1.42 15.88 22.28
CA VAL A 380 1.26 14.75 21.36
C VAL A 380 0.04 14.92 20.45
N MET A 381 0.32 14.96 19.15
CA MET A 381 -0.70 14.97 18.10
C MET A 381 -0.62 13.69 17.26
N THR A 382 -1.74 13.04 16.95
CA THR A 382 -1.68 11.82 16.12
C THR A 382 -1.41 12.10 14.64
N CYS A 383 -1.89 13.24 14.11
CA CYS A 383 -1.88 13.51 12.67
C CYS A 383 -0.65 14.33 12.24
N PRO A 384 -0.09 14.10 11.04
CA PRO A 384 1.02 14.89 10.51
C PRO A 384 0.71 16.39 10.47
N GLY A 385 1.58 17.20 11.09
CA GLY A 385 1.39 18.66 11.20
C GLY A 385 0.38 19.11 12.25
N GLY A 386 -0.19 18.20 13.04
CA GLY A 386 -1.25 18.50 14.01
C GLY A 386 -2.65 18.33 13.43
N CYS A 387 -3.64 19.02 14.00
CA CYS A 387 -5.02 18.98 13.53
C CYS A 387 -5.18 19.50 12.10
N ILE A 388 -4.24 20.31 11.60
CA ILE A 388 -4.20 20.81 10.23
C ILE A 388 -4.13 19.71 9.16
N GLY A 389 -3.54 18.56 9.51
CA GLY A 389 -3.48 17.35 8.69
C GLY A 389 -4.44 16.27 9.16
N GLY A 390 -5.47 16.66 9.93
CA GLY A 390 -6.45 15.75 10.51
C GLY A 390 -7.23 14.93 9.48
N GLY A 391 -7.70 13.75 9.89
CA GLY A 391 -8.35 12.80 9.00
C GLY A 391 -9.64 13.30 8.32
N GLY A 392 -10.24 14.39 8.80
CA GLY A 392 -11.45 15.03 8.26
C GLY A 392 -11.19 16.30 7.43
N GLN A 393 -9.94 16.66 7.17
CA GLN A 393 -9.56 17.82 6.35
C GLN A 393 -9.72 17.57 4.84
N PRO A 394 -9.76 18.61 4.00
CA PRO A 394 -9.71 18.44 2.55
C PRO A 394 -8.53 17.56 2.13
N LYS A 395 -8.78 16.64 1.19
CA LYS A 395 -7.78 15.67 0.73
C LYS A 395 -6.71 16.36 -0.10
N ASP A 396 -5.48 15.91 0.04
CA ASP A 396 -4.35 16.34 -0.78
C ASP A 396 -4.41 15.70 -2.18
N THR A 397 -5.36 16.15 -3.00
CA THR A 397 -5.58 15.64 -4.36
C THR A 397 -4.47 16.02 -5.33
N LYS A 398 -3.65 17.02 -4.97
CA LYS A 398 -2.49 17.51 -5.73
C LYS A 398 -1.17 16.89 -5.26
N TRP A 399 -1.20 16.00 -4.27
CA TRP A 399 -0.02 15.30 -3.72
C TRP A 399 1.11 16.23 -3.26
N LEU A 400 0.74 17.39 -2.68
CA LEU A 400 1.67 18.42 -2.20
C LEU A 400 2.38 18.04 -0.90
N GLY A 401 1.85 17.06 -0.16
CA GLY A 401 2.45 16.54 1.06
C GLY A 401 2.66 17.61 2.13
N ASP A 402 3.90 17.78 2.57
CA ASP A 402 4.25 18.72 3.63
C ASP A 402 4.08 20.18 3.21
N THR A 403 4.23 20.52 1.93
CA THR A 403 4.02 21.89 1.43
C THR A 403 2.59 22.37 1.69
N LEU A 404 1.59 21.48 1.53
CA LEU A 404 0.20 21.80 1.88
C LEU A 404 0.05 22.09 3.38
N ARG A 405 0.66 21.24 4.22
CA ARG A 405 0.60 21.39 5.69
C ARG A 405 1.26 22.68 6.12
N GLU A 406 2.41 23.04 5.55
CA GLU A 406 3.11 24.30 5.83
C GLU A 406 2.25 25.52 5.52
N LYS A 407 1.57 25.54 4.37
CA LYS A 407 0.64 26.63 4.01
C LYS A 407 -0.48 26.78 5.03
N ARG A 408 -1.13 25.68 5.41
CA ARG A 408 -2.21 25.71 6.41
C ARG A 408 -1.69 26.08 7.82
N ILE A 409 -0.49 25.62 8.20
CA ILE A 409 0.18 25.98 9.47
C ILE A 409 0.45 27.48 9.52
N LYS A 410 1.02 28.01 8.44
CA LYS A 410 1.32 29.43 8.30
C LYS A 410 0.07 30.28 8.48
N SER A 411 -1.05 29.87 7.90
CA SER A 411 -2.36 30.56 8.03
C SER A 411 -2.74 30.83 9.50
N LEU A 412 -2.63 29.83 10.38
CA LEU A 412 -2.98 29.99 11.80
C LEU A 412 -1.96 30.85 12.56
N TYR A 413 -0.66 30.72 12.26
CA TYR A 413 0.36 31.57 12.88
C TYR A 413 0.30 33.03 12.42
N ASP A 414 -0.01 33.27 11.14
CA ASP A 414 -0.26 34.62 10.62
C ASP A 414 -1.46 35.26 11.34
N ARG A 415 -2.52 34.47 11.59
CA ARG A 415 -3.68 34.94 12.35
C ARG A 415 -3.31 35.30 13.79
N ASP A 416 -2.64 34.40 14.53
CA ASP A 416 -2.15 34.69 15.89
C ASP A 416 -1.30 35.98 15.93
N LYS A 417 -0.37 36.14 14.98
CA LYS A 417 0.46 37.35 14.89
C LYS A 417 -0.34 38.62 14.62
N SER A 418 -1.48 38.53 13.95
CA SER A 418 -2.35 39.68 13.65
C SER A 418 -3.25 40.11 14.81
N MET A 419 -3.37 39.29 15.86
CA MET A 419 -4.29 39.53 16.97
C MET A 419 -3.62 40.32 18.09
N GLU A 420 -4.39 41.23 18.71
CA GLU A 420 -3.95 41.93 19.91
C GLU A 420 -3.99 40.99 21.14
N LEU A 421 -5.08 40.23 21.28
CA LEU A 421 -5.23 39.21 22.32
C LEU A 421 -4.55 37.91 21.88
N ARG A 422 -3.40 37.57 22.50
CA ARG A 422 -2.59 36.38 22.16
C ARG A 422 -2.32 35.43 23.33
N LEU A 423 -2.96 35.67 24.47
CA LEU A 423 -2.80 34.92 25.71
C LEU A 423 -4.15 34.44 26.21
N SER A 424 -4.27 33.14 26.52
CA SER A 424 -5.54 32.54 26.95
C SER A 424 -6.06 33.13 28.26
N HIS A 425 -5.19 33.37 29.23
CA HIS A 425 -5.55 33.94 30.54
C HIS A 425 -5.92 35.44 30.49
N ARG A 426 -5.79 36.08 29.31
CA ARG A 426 -6.19 37.47 29.06
C ARG A 426 -7.54 37.56 28.34
N ASN A 427 -8.11 36.44 27.90
CA ASN A 427 -9.42 36.43 27.25
C ASN A 427 -10.49 36.80 28.27
N GLU A 428 -11.15 37.95 28.09
CA GLU A 428 -12.11 38.49 29.06
C GLU A 428 -13.33 37.58 29.24
N GLU A 429 -13.78 36.89 28.20
CA GLU A 429 -14.89 35.95 28.30
C GLU A 429 -14.51 34.73 29.16
N ILE A 430 -13.25 34.28 29.07
CA ILE A 430 -12.72 33.19 29.91
C ILE A 430 -12.58 33.63 31.36
N VAL A 431 -12.04 34.82 31.61
CA VAL A 431 -11.93 35.38 32.97
C VAL A 431 -13.31 35.48 33.61
N LYS A 432 -14.29 36.03 32.90
CA LYS A 432 -15.69 36.12 33.37
C LYS A 432 -16.32 34.75 33.58
N LEU A 433 -16.04 33.77 32.72
CA LEU A 433 -16.55 32.41 32.87
C LEU A 433 -16.06 31.76 34.18
N TYR A 434 -14.78 31.94 34.53
CA TYR A 434 -14.26 31.51 35.82
C TYR A 434 -14.92 32.29 36.96
N GLU A 435 -14.93 33.61 36.92
CA GLU A 435 -15.54 34.44 37.99
C GLU A 435 -17.02 34.11 38.25
N ASP A 436 -17.82 33.95 37.18
CA ASP A 436 -19.27 33.74 37.28
C ASP A 436 -19.67 32.29 37.56
N PHE A 437 -18.83 31.32 37.16
CA PHE A 437 -19.24 29.92 37.09
C PHE A 437 -18.20 28.96 37.65
N TYR A 438 -17.05 28.80 37.02
CA TYR A 438 -16.08 27.75 37.40
C TYR A 438 -15.23 28.08 38.62
N GLY A 439 -15.22 29.32 39.11
CA GLY A 439 -14.36 29.79 40.20
C GLY A 439 -12.94 30.09 39.72
N GLU A 440 -12.03 29.13 39.91
CA GLU A 440 -10.63 29.21 39.49
C GLU A 440 -10.23 27.92 38.75
N PRO A 441 -9.16 27.92 37.94
CA PRO A 441 -8.64 26.68 37.37
C PRO A 441 -8.36 25.64 38.45
N LEU A 442 -8.65 24.37 38.18
CA LEU A 442 -8.57 23.25 39.12
C LEU A 442 -9.49 23.38 40.36
N SER A 443 -10.48 24.28 40.35
CA SER A 443 -11.51 24.28 41.39
C SER A 443 -12.32 22.98 41.33
N LYS A 444 -13.05 22.67 42.40
CA LYS A 444 -13.92 21.49 42.44
C LYS A 444 -14.90 21.44 41.25
N LEU A 445 -15.54 22.56 40.91
CA LEU A 445 -16.50 22.57 39.80
C LEU A 445 -15.79 22.49 38.45
N ALA A 446 -14.63 23.14 38.30
CA ALA A 446 -13.81 23.03 37.11
C ALA A 446 -13.36 21.57 36.91
N GLU A 447 -12.88 20.88 37.94
CA GLU A 447 -12.52 19.46 37.88
C GLU A 447 -13.71 18.58 37.49
N GLU A 448 -14.89 18.78 38.08
CA GLU A 448 -16.09 18.00 37.77
C GLU A 448 -16.59 18.20 36.33
N MET A 449 -16.40 19.39 35.76
CA MET A 449 -16.97 19.78 34.46
C MET A 449 -15.96 19.72 33.30
N LEU A 450 -14.73 20.12 33.55
CA LEU A 450 -13.68 20.36 32.56
C LEU A 450 -12.58 19.31 32.59
N HIS A 451 -12.56 18.40 33.57
CA HIS A 451 -11.57 17.32 33.64
C HIS A 451 -12.18 15.94 33.41
N THR A 452 -11.34 14.97 33.08
CA THR A 452 -11.71 13.58 32.80
C THR A 452 -10.64 12.60 33.28
N GLY A 453 -11.02 11.33 33.39
CA GLY A 453 -10.11 10.21 33.61
C GLY A 453 -9.88 9.38 32.35
N TYR A 454 -8.90 8.48 32.41
CA TYR A 454 -8.49 7.59 31.31
C TYR A 454 -8.51 6.13 31.75
N PHE A 455 -8.85 5.22 30.85
CA PHE A 455 -9.11 3.82 31.16
C PHE A 455 -8.03 2.90 30.60
N ASP A 456 -7.73 1.81 31.31
CA ASP A 456 -6.92 0.74 30.75
C ASP A 456 -7.73 -0.02 29.71
N ARG A 457 -7.30 0.06 28.44
CA ARG A 457 -7.86 -0.66 27.29
C ARG A 457 -6.89 -1.69 26.73
N SER A 458 -5.84 -2.06 27.45
CA SER A 458 -4.90 -3.10 26.99
C SER A 458 -5.59 -4.44 26.78
N GLY A 459 -6.66 -4.71 27.55
CA GLY A 459 -7.53 -5.87 27.35
C GLY A 459 -8.19 -5.94 25.96
N ASP A 460 -8.35 -4.83 25.24
CA ASP A 460 -8.86 -4.82 23.86
C ASP A 460 -7.98 -5.66 22.92
N LEU A 461 -6.67 -5.76 23.20
CA LEU A 461 -5.70 -6.53 22.41
C LEU A 461 -5.93 -8.06 22.53
N ASP A 462 -6.60 -8.50 23.60
CA ASP A 462 -6.83 -9.92 23.94
C ASP A 462 -8.33 -10.25 24.19
N ALA A 463 -9.27 -9.35 23.84
CA ALA A 463 -10.69 -9.46 24.16
C ALA A 463 -11.43 -10.72 23.60
N GLY A 464 -10.82 -11.45 22.67
CA GLY A 464 -11.34 -12.70 22.10
C GLY A 464 -11.01 -13.96 22.91
N SER A 465 -10.20 -13.86 23.96
CA SER A 465 -9.97 -14.97 24.90
C SER A 465 -11.01 -14.92 26.03
N GLY A 466 -12.10 -15.68 25.87
CA GLY A 466 -13.15 -15.79 26.89
C GLY A 466 -12.64 -16.41 28.20
N GLU A 467 -12.42 -15.52 29.18
CA GLU A 467 -12.56 -15.56 30.64
C GLU A 467 -12.03 -16.75 31.49
N GLY A 468 -11.10 -16.40 32.40
CA GLY A 468 -11.15 -16.79 33.80
C GLY A 468 -10.80 -18.24 34.17
N MET A 469 -9.51 -18.59 34.24
CA MET A 469 -9.05 -19.61 35.20
C MET A 469 -7.53 -19.49 35.45
N LYS A 470 -7.16 -19.39 36.73
CA LYS A 470 -5.78 -19.53 37.24
C LYS A 470 -5.12 -20.79 36.69
N GLY A 471 -3.85 -20.69 36.28
CA GLY A 471 -2.99 -21.86 36.07
C GLY A 471 -1.85 -21.58 35.11
N SER A 472 -0.62 -21.56 35.62
CA SER A 472 0.59 -21.53 34.81
C SER A 472 0.64 -22.73 33.87
N VAL A 473 0.74 -22.48 32.56
CA VAL A 473 1.13 -23.52 31.60
C VAL A 473 2.17 -22.92 30.66
N LYS A 474 3.39 -23.44 30.76
CA LYS A 474 4.47 -23.23 29.80
C LYS A 474 3.99 -23.68 28.43
N SER A 475 3.86 -22.76 27.48
CA SER A 475 3.59 -23.11 26.08
C SER A 475 4.88 -23.59 25.43
N MET A 476 4.81 -24.78 24.82
CA MET A 476 5.78 -25.23 23.80
C MET A 476 5.45 -24.59 22.45
N SER A 477 6.38 -24.69 21.50
CA SER A 477 6.56 -23.68 20.45
C SER A 477 5.90 -24.07 19.13
N LYS A 478 5.48 -23.09 18.34
CA LYS A 478 4.99 -23.30 16.96
C LYS A 478 5.98 -22.70 16.00
N PHE A 479 6.10 -23.26 14.80
CA PHE A 479 7.03 -22.76 13.79
C PHE A 479 6.38 -22.75 12.41
N LYS A 480 6.71 -21.76 11.59
CA LYS A 480 6.19 -21.58 10.24
C LYS A 480 7.31 -21.73 9.23
N CYS A 481 7.13 -22.63 8.28
CA CYS A 481 8.00 -22.74 7.12
C CYS A 481 7.93 -21.44 6.28
N SER A 482 9.05 -20.74 6.15
CA SER A 482 9.21 -19.50 5.38
C SER A 482 9.02 -19.71 3.87
N ILE A 483 9.17 -20.95 3.38
CA ILE A 483 9.02 -21.29 1.96
C ILE A 483 7.57 -21.47 1.54
N CYS A 484 6.78 -22.25 2.29
CA CYS A 484 5.41 -22.60 1.90
C CYS A 484 4.32 -22.13 2.87
N GLY A 485 4.71 -21.60 4.02
CA GLY A 485 3.79 -21.16 5.06
C GLY A 485 3.20 -22.26 5.93
N TYR A 486 3.63 -23.52 5.81
CA TYR A 486 3.19 -24.61 6.68
C TYR A 486 3.59 -24.36 8.13
N ILE A 487 2.66 -24.60 9.06
CA ILE A 487 2.89 -24.40 10.50
C ILE A 487 3.05 -25.77 11.14
N TYR A 488 4.24 -26.04 11.66
CA TYR A 488 4.53 -27.18 12.53
C TYR A 488 4.31 -26.75 13.98
N ASP A 489 3.49 -27.51 14.70
CA ASP A 489 2.98 -27.17 16.03
C ASP A 489 3.37 -28.32 16.97
N GLU A 490 4.44 -28.13 17.75
CA GLU A 490 5.04 -29.20 18.59
C GLU A 490 4.03 -29.78 19.59
N GLU A 491 3.08 -28.95 20.06
CA GLU A 491 2.03 -29.37 20.99
C GLU A 491 0.96 -30.24 20.32
N LYS A 492 0.71 -30.00 19.03
CA LYS A 492 -0.28 -30.74 18.24
C LYS A 492 0.28 -32.06 17.70
N GLU A 493 1.56 -32.07 17.35
CA GLU A 493 2.25 -33.20 16.73
C GLU A 493 2.92 -34.11 17.79
N GLY A 494 3.05 -33.63 19.04
CA GLY A 494 3.59 -34.41 20.16
C GLY A 494 5.09 -34.69 20.08
N ALA A 495 5.80 -34.00 19.17
CA ALA A 495 7.22 -34.16 18.89
C ALA A 495 7.85 -32.78 18.64
N LEU A 496 9.05 -32.55 19.16
CA LEU A 496 9.76 -31.28 18.99
C LEU A 496 10.13 -31.06 17.52
N ILE A 497 10.23 -29.81 17.07
CA ILE A 497 10.57 -29.50 15.67
C ILE A 497 11.97 -30.02 15.29
N THR A 498 12.86 -30.14 16.29
CA THR A 498 14.18 -30.77 16.14
C THR A 498 14.11 -32.24 15.76
N GLU A 499 12.95 -32.89 15.95
CA GLU A 499 12.70 -34.28 15.55
C GLU A 499 12.19 -34.39 14.10
N LEU A 500 11.72 -33.29 13.50
CA LEU A 500 11.47 -33.23 12.07
C LEU A 500 12.81 -33.19 11.32
N LYS A 501 12.88 -33.88 10.18
CA LYS A 501 14.01 -33.73 9.24
C LYS A 501 13.74 -32.67 8.16
N GLU A 502 12.47 -32.53 7.76
CA GLU A 502 12.04 -31.65 6.68
C GLU A 502 10.60 -31.18 6.89
N CYS A 503 10.21 -30.09 6.22
CA CYS A 503 8.86 -29.58 6.18
C CYS A 503 7.89 -30.63 5.57
N PRO A 504 6.82 -31.01 6.28
CA PRO A 504 5.84 -31.97 5.78
C PRO A 504 5.17 -31.53 4.46
N ILE A 505 5.06 -30.22 4.20
CA ILE A 505 4.39 -29.68 3.01
C ILE A 505 5.33 -29.38 1.86
N CYS A 506 6.49 -28.76 2.13
CA CYS A 506 7.36 -28.27 1.07
C CYS A 506 8.70 -28.96 0.98
N LYS A 507 8.94 -29.94 1.87
CA LYS A 507 10.14 -30.78 1.87
C LYS A 507 11.46 -30.03 2.00
N ASN A 508 11.41 -28.75 2.37
CA ASN A 508 12.59 -27.98 2.71
C ASN A 508 13.05 -28.35 4.14
N PRO A 509 14.35 -28.30 4.45
CA PRO A 509 14.88 -28.71 5.76
C PRO A 509 14.27 -27.89 6.92
N ILE A 510 14.34 -28.38 8.15
CA ILE A 510 13.64 -27.70 9.27
C ILE A 510 14.13 -26.28 9.53
N ASN A 511 15.35 -25.94 9.09
CA ASN A 511 15.92 -24.60 9.25
C ASN A 511 15.12 -23.50 8.53
N VAL A 512 14.26 -23.86 7.56
CA VAL A 512 13.33 -22.93 6.95
C VAL A 512 12.09 -22.67 7.82
N PHE A 513 11.94 -23.33 8.97
CA PHE A 513 10.88 -23.05 9.92
C PHE A 513 11.30 -21.98 10.91
N GLU A 514 10.56 -20.88 10.88
CA GLU A 514 10.74 -19.77 11.79
C GLU A 514 9.80 -19.93 12.98
N LYS A 515 10.35 -19.80 14.19
CA LYS A 515 9.59 -19.93 15.43
C LYS A 515 8.55 -18.82 15.52
N LEU A 516 7.28 -19.20 15.46
CA LEU A 516 6.14 -18.30 15.64
C LEU A 516 6.07 -17.93 17.13
N GLY A 517 6.65 -16.77 17.48
CA GLY A 517 6.50 -16.17 18.82
C GLY A 517 7.79 -15.74 19.52
N ALA A 518 8.98 -15.87 18.91
CA ALA A 518 10.17 -15.20 19.43
C ALA A 518 10.20 -13.74 18.96
N GLN A 519 10.05 -12.80 19.90
CA GLN A 519 10.46 -11.41 19.69
C GLN A 519 12.00 -11.38 19.56
N ASN A 520 12.51 -10.76 18.51
CA ASN A 520 13.63 -9.83 18.63
C ASN A 520 13.65 -8.84 17.46
N SER A 521 13.86 -7.58 17.89
CA SER A 521 14.38 -6.39 17.23
C SER A 521 15.15 -6.59 15.92
N ASP A 522 15.03 -5.56 15.08
CA ASP A 522 15.81 -5.26 13.88
C ASP A 522 15.59 -6.13 12.64
N VAL A 523 14.66 -5.70 11.77
CA VAL A 523 14.82 -5.87 10.32
C VAL A 523 14.27 -4.64 9.59
N VAL A 524 15.20 -3.87 9.05
CA VAL A 524 14.95 -3.02 7.89
C VAL A 524 14.71 -3.90 6.66
N ILE A 525 13.80 -3.48 5.78
CA ILE A 525 13.54 -4.12 4.49
C ILE A 525 14.87 -4.32 3.74
N SER A 526 15.29 -5.57 3.56
CA SER A 526 16.18 -5.95 2.48
C SER A 526 15.45 -6.98 1.61
N GLU A 527 15.42 -6.71 0.31
CA GLU A 527 14.80 -7.59 -0.67
C GLU A 527 15.52 -8.95 -0.74
N SER A 528 14.72 -10.02 -0.68
CA SER A 528 15.00 -11.40 -1.12
C SER A 528 16.21 -12.13 -0.51
N SER A 529 15.94 -13.21 0.22
CA SER A 529 16.87 -14.31 0.42
C SER A 529 16.16 -15.63 0.16
N MET A 530 16.45 -16.26 -0.98
CA MET A 530 16.53 -17.72 -1.05
C MET A 530 17.89 -18.07 -0.45
N THR A 531 17.88 -18.72 0.70
CA THR A 531 19.06 -19.13 1.46
C THR A 531 19.74 -20.32 0.80
N GLU A 532 21.08 -20.31 0.73
CA GLU A 532 21.87 -21.54 0.76
C GLU A 532 21.54 -22.31 2.06
N GLU A 533 21.50 -23.64 2.12
CA GLU A 533 22.42 -24.57 1.47
C GLU A 533 21.67 -25.73 0.79
N ALA A 534 22.06 -26.01 -0.45
CA ALA A 534 22.06 -27.35 -1.00
C ALA A 534 23.41 -27.62 -1.67
N VAL A 535 24.50 -27.58 -0.89
CA VAL A 535 25.70 -28.42 -1.13
C VAL A 535 25.82 -29.35 0.07
N ARG A 536 25.01 -30.41 0.08
CA ARG A 536 25.46 -31.80 -0.17
C ARG A 536 26.44 -32.35 0.87
N ALA A 537 25.85 -33.13 1.77
CA ALA A 537 26.19 -34.52 2.06
C ALA A 537 27.68 -34.87 2.19
N GLN A 538 28.12 -35.02 3.45
CA GLN A 538 28.82 -36.22 3.92
C GLN A 538 28.81 -36.24 5.46
N ASP A 539 28.27 -37.34 5.98
CA ASP A 539 28.76 -38.08 7.14
C ASP A 539 28.74 -37.47 8.56
N VAL A 540 27.97 -38.18 9.40
CA VAL A 540 28.37 -38.77 10.70
C VAL A 540 28.70 -37.83 11.87
N GLU A 541 28.04 -38.14 12.98
CA GLU A 541 28.32 -37.71 14.35
C GLU A 541 29.82 -37.49 14.66
N SER A 542 30.18 -36.27 15.08
CA SER A 542 31.20 -36.06 16.11
C SER A 542 31.14 -34.62 16.65
N GLU A 543 31.07 -34.52 17.97
CA GLU A 543 31.43 -33.34 18.74
C GLU A 543 32.86 -32.90 18.37
N GLU A 544 33.02 -31.74 17.73
CA GLU A 544 34.21 -30.90 17.80
C GLU A 544 33.94 -29.58 17.06
N GLU A 545 34.36 -28.48 17.67
CA GLU A 545 34.32 -27.12 17.13
C GLU A 545 35.06 -27.06 15.79
N ASN A 546 34.33 -27.09 14.68
CA ASN A 546 34.79 -26.47 13.45
C ASN A 546 33.95 -25.21 13.26
N GLU A 547 34.43 -24.09 13.83
CA GLU A 547 34.06 -22.77 13.36
C GLU A 547 34.16 -22.80 11.83
N ASN A 548 33.05 -22.62 11.10
CA ASN A 548 33.15 -22.39 9.66
C ASN A 548 34.11 -21.20 9.52
N PRO A 549 35.34 -21.38 9.00
CA PRO A 549 36.39 -20.37 9.09
C PRO A 549 36.05 -19.12 8.27
N LEU A 550 35.03 -19.20 7.41
CA LEU A 550 34.51 -18.08 6.62
C LEU A 550 33.37 -17.33 7.33
N ALA A 551 32.78 -17.88 8.40
CA ALA A 551 31.68 -17.25 9.10
C ALA A 551 32.12 -15.94 9.77
N TYR A 552 31.44 -14.85 9.41
CA TYR A 552 31.63 -13.58 10.08
C TYR A 552 31.37 -13.72 11.59
N PRO A 553 32.22 -13.15 12.46
CA PRO A 553 31.96 -13.15 13.90
C PRO A 553 30.61 -12.50 14.19
N LYS A 554 29.76 -13.18 14.96
CA LYS A 554 28.32 -12.87 15.09
C LYS A 554 28.06 -11.45 15.61
N GLU A 555 28.93 -10.93 16.46
CA GLU A 555 28.90 -9.59 17.03
C GLU A 555 29.14 -8.47 15.99
N PHE A 556 29.75 -8.79 14.85
CA PHE A 556 30.06 -7.83 13.80
C PHE A 556 29.15 -7.97 12.57
N VAL A 557 28.29 -9.00 12.51
CA VAL A 557 27.32 -9.18 11.43
C VAL A 557 26.24 -8.11 11.53
N ARG A 558 26.23 -7.20 10.56
CA ARG A 558 25.24 -6.13 10.40
C ARG A 558 24.50 -6.28 9.08
N LYS A 559 23.27 -5.78 9.01
CA LYS A 559 22.58 -5.48 7.75
C LYS A 559 22.45 -3.96 7.61
N ASP A 560 22.87 -3.42 6.47
CA ASP A 560 22.71 -2.02 6.14
C ASP A 560 21.71 -1.88 4.99
N SER A 561 20.56 -1.30 5.28
CA SER A 561 19.50 -1.07 4.29
C SER A 561 19.85 -0.05 3.22
N ASN A 562 20.88 0.78 3.46
CA ASN A 562 21.40 1.69 2.44
C ASN A 562 22.34 0.97 1.46
N ASN A 563 22.83 -0.23 1.80
CA ASN A 563 23.65 -1.07 0.92
C ASN A 563 22.81 -2.20 0.32
N ARG A 564 22.27 -1.90 -0.86
CA ARG A 564 21.33 -2.75 -1.60
C ARG A 564 21.75 -4.21 -1.79
N PHE A 565 23.05 -4.51 -1.94
CA PHE A 565 23.54 -5.86 -2.24
C PHE A 565 24.27 -6.52 -1.06
N MET A 566 24.25 -5.92 0.13
CA MET A 566 25.01 -6.42 1.27
C MET A 566 24.63 -7.86 1.64
N SER A 567 23.32 -8.15 1.68
CA SER A 567 22.81 -9.49 1.94
C SER A 567 23.31 -10.52 0.94
N GLU A 568 23.28 -10.18 -0.34
CA GLU A 568 23.67 -11.05 -1.43
C GLU A 568 25.18 -11.28 -1.45
N ILE A 569 25.97 -10.23 -1.20
CA ILE A 569 27.43 -10.33 -1.11
C ILE A 569 27.82 -11.25 0.05
N HIS A 570 27.21 -11.08 1.22
CA HIS A 570 27.45 -11.96 2.36
C HIS A 570 27.08 -13.41 2.04
N GLN A 571 25.93 -13.63 1.41
CA GLN A 571 25.48 -14.95 1.02
C GLN A 571 26.50 -15.63 0.07
N MET A 572 26.85 -14.96 -1.04
CA MET A 572 27.84 -15.48 -1.99
C MET A 572 29.23 -15.69 -1.36
N ALA A 573 29.65 -14.84 -0.43
CA ALA A 573 30.93 -14.97 0.27
C ALA A 573 30.96 -16.18 1.21
N MET A 574 29.82 -16.51 1.83
CA MET A 574 29.72 -17.62 2.78
C MET A 574 29.72 -18.99 2.12
N THR A 575 29.21 -19.09 0.90
CA THR A 575 28.93 -20.39 0.25
C THR A 575 29.67 -20.61 -1.04
N GLY A 576 30.19 -19.54 -1.65
CA GLY A 576 30.79 -19.60 -2.97
C GLY A 576 29.79 -19.90 -4.10
N GLU A 577 28.48 -19.89 -3.81
CA GLU A 577 27.43 -20.17 -4.78
C GLU A 577 26.75 -18.91 -5.31
N THR A 578 26.05 -19.04 -6.45
CA THR A 578 25.23 -17.96 -6.98
C THR A 578 23.80 -18.06 -6.47
N ILE A 579 23.20 -16.92 -6.13
CA ILE A 579 21.82 -16.86 -5.61
C ILE A 579 20.83 -17.13 -6.74
N ILE A 580 19.93 -18.10 -6.56
CA ILE A 580 18.87 -18.42 -7.53
C ILE A 580 17.55 -17.76 -7.09
N GLU A 581 16.83 -17.14 -8.03
CA GLU A 581 15.49 -16.58 -7.79
C GLU A 581 14.54 -16.85 -8.97
N ALA A 582 13.23 -16.82 -8.72
CA ALA A 582 12.21 -17.01 -9.75
C ALA A 582 11.61 -15.69 -10.26
N MET A 583 10.92 -15.79 -11.41
CA MET A 583 10.24 -14.73 -12.14
C MET A 583 11.18 -13.63 -12.67
N GLY A 584 10.60 -12.59 -13.25
CA GLY A 584 11.35 -11.47 -13.84
C GLY A 584 11.99 -10.55 -12.82
N THR A 585 12.85 -9.66 -13.30
CA THR A 585 13.54 -8.66 -12.48
C THR A 585 12.56 -7.77 -11.71
N ARG A 586 13.01 -7.23 -10.58
CA ARG A 586 12.32 -6.17 -9.82
C ARG A 586 12.96 -4.79 -10.01
N MET A 587 14.01 -4.74 -10.83
CA MET A 587 14.66 -3.49 -11.19
C MET A 587 13.69 -2.53 -11.85
N PRO A 588 13.82 -1.21 -11.59
CA PRO A 588 13.14 -0.19 -12.39
C PRO A 588 13.44 -0.39 -13.88
N MET A 589 12.41 -0.17 -14.71
CA MET A 589 12.42 -0.37 -16.15
C MET A 589 11.59 0.75 -16.79
N PRO A 590 11.89 1.16 -18.03
CA PRO A 590 11.00 2.02 -18.81
C PRO A 590 9.57 1.47 -18.81
N ASN A 591 8.58 2.33 -18.52
CA ASN A 591 7.20 1.89 -18.30
C ASN A 591 6.37 2.06 -19.58
N TRP A 592 5.56 1.05 -19.90
CA TRP A 592 4.61 1.13 -21.01
C TRP A 592 3.53 2.20 -20.78
N ASP A 593 3.25 2.57 -19.52
CA ASP A 593 2.29 3.62 -19.17
C ASP A 593 2.77 5.03 -19.57
N ASP A 594 4.08 5.22 -19.76
CA ASP A 594 4.65 6.50 -20.19
C ASP A 594 4.46 6.75 -21.69
N ILE A 595 4.12 5.70 -22.46
CA ILE A 595 3.73 5.78 -23.87
C ILE A 595 2.20 5.88 -23.95
N LEU A 596 1.68 6.88 -24.65
CA LEU A 596 0.26 7.13 -24.83
C LEU A 596 -0.15 6.81 -26.28
N ILE A 597 -1.41 6.41 -26.47
CA ILE A 597 -2.02 6.22 -27.79
C ILE A 597 -2.82 7.49 -28.12
N LEU A 598 -2.54 8.09 -29.28
CA LEU A 598 -3.16 9.31 -29.77
C LEU A 598 -4.47 8.98 -30.48
N GLY A 599 -5.60 9.30 -29.84
CA GLY A 599 -6.92 9.13 -30.46
C GLY A 599 -7.11 10.06 -31.66
N ALA A 600 -7.51 9.49 -32.79
CA ALA A 600 -7.92 10.19 -34.00
C ALA A 600 -9.14 11.10 -33.73
N GLN A 601 -9.21 12.24 -34.41
CA GLN A 601 -10.30 13.22 -34.29
C GLN A 601 -10.78 13.70 -35.66
N LEU A 602 -9.89 14.27 -36.48
CA LEU A 602 -10.21 14.81 -37.82
C LEU A 602 -9.35 14.25 -38.96
N ASN A 603 -8.06 13.94 -38.72
CA ASN A 603 -7.13 13.44 -39.74
C ASN A 603 -6.18 12.36 -39.17
N PRO A 604 -6.45 11.07 -39.41
CA PRO A 604 -7.73 10.55 -39.92
C PRO A 604 -8.87 10.79 -38.90
N PRO A 605 -10.14 10.69 -39.30
CA PRO A 605 -11.25 10.55 -38.35
C PRO A 605 -11.19 9.16 -37.68
N PRO A 606 -11.69 9.00 -36.44
CA PRO A 606 -11.85 7.69 -35.83
C PRO A 606 -12.95 6.89 -36.55
N LEU A 607 -12.95 5.57 -36.36
CA LEU A 607 -14.05 4.72 -36.82
C LEU A 607 -15.22 4.74 -35.83
N ASP A 608 -16.43 4.42 -36.31
CA ASP A 608 -17.61 4.24 -35.47
C ASP A 608 -17.39 3.16 -34.39
N GLU A 609 -18.04 3.29 -33.23
CA GLU A 609 -17.86 2.41 -32.05
C GLU A 609 -17.99 0.91 -32.37
N HIS A 610 -18.82 0.57 -33.35
CA HIS A 610 -19.10 -0.81 -33.76
C HIS A 610 -18.57 -1.15 -35.15
N ALA A 611 -17.75 -0.29 -35.75
CA ALA A 611 -17.10 -0.58 -37.02
C ALA A 611 -16.34 -1.92 -36.93
N PRO A 612 -16.40 -2.76 -37.97
CA PRO A 612 -15.61 -3.99 -37.99
C PRO A 612 -14.12 -3.63 -37.95
N VAL A 613 -13.36 -4.34 -37.13
CA VAL A 613 -11.89 -4.25 -37.10
C VAL A 613 -11.33 -5.65 -37.24
N ASP A 614 -10.44 -5.82 -38.21
CA ASP A 614 -9.64 -7.02 -38.35
C ASP A 614 -8.45 -6.97 -37.38
N ILE A 615 -8.34 -8.01 -36.57
CA ILE A 615 -7.21 -8.23 -35.66
C ILE A 615 -6.52 -9.57 -35.96
N THR A 616 -6.93 -10.25 -37.02
CA THR A 616 -6.40 -11.57 -37.41
C THR A 616 -4.91 -11.46 -37.60
N THR A 617 -4.17 -12.37 -36.97
CA THR A 617 -2.70 -12.40 -37.09
C THR A 617 -2.28 -13.67 -37.79
N VAL A 618 -1.43 -13.53 -38.81
CA VAL A 618 -0.85 -14.63 -39.57
C VAL A 618 0.64 -14.67 -39.27
N ILE A 619 1.11 -15.78 -38.69
CA ILE A 619 2.53 -16.03 -38.45
C ILE A 619 3.08 -16.98 -39.51
N GLY A 620 4.20 -16.58 -40.11
CA GLY A 620 4.83 -17.26 -41.23
C GLY A 620 3.99 -17.17 -42.49
N LYS A 621 3.63 -15.96 -42.90
CA LYS A 621 2.77 -15.70 -44.07
C LYS A 621 3.25 -16.33 -45.39
N HIS A 622 4.56 -16.59 -45.51
CA HIS A 622 5.18 -17.24 -46.67
C HIS A 622 5.37 -18.76 -46.51
N ALA A 623 5.06 -19.31 -45.34
CA ALA A 623 5.13 -20.74 -45.10
C ALA A 623 4.05 -21.47 -45.92
N LYS A 624 4.30 -22.75 -46.24
CA LYS A 624 3.33 -23.58 -46.96
C LYS A 624 2.04 -23.81 -46.15
N LYS A 625 2.15 -23.82 -44.83
CA LYS A 625 1.05 -23.98 -43.87
C LYS A 625 1.12 -22.87 -42.82
N PRO A 626 0.75 -21.62 -43.15
CA PRO A 626 0.85 -20.50 -42.21
C PRO A 626 -0.04 -20.71 -40.99
N MET A 627 0.37 -20.15 -39.85
CA MET A 627 -0.40 -20.23 -38.61
C MET A 627 -1.29 -18.99 -38.47
N VAL A 628 -2.60 -19.19 -38.55
CA VAL A 628 -3.60 -18.11 -38.44
C VAL A 628 -4.21 -18.10 -37.04
N LEU A 629 -4.23 -16.93 -36.40
CA LEU A 629 -4.76 -16.68 -35.05
C LEU A 629 -5.87 -15.63 -35.09
N GLU A 630 -6.84 -15.73 -34.19
CA GLU A 630 -7.93 -14.76 -34.06
C GLU A 630 -7.46 -13.37 -33.61
N GLY A 631 -6.28 -13.27 -32.97
CA GLY A 631 -5.70 -12.01 -32.51
C GLY A 631 -4.18 -12.12 -32.32
N PRO A 632 -3.47 -10.99 -32.10
CA PRO A 632 -2.01 -10.97 -32.06
C PRO A 632 -1.41 -11.48 -30.74
N VAL A 633 -2.23 -11.80 -29.74
CA VAL A 633 -1.75 -12.19 -28.41
C VAL A 633 -1.90 -13.69 -28.20
N TYR A 634 -0.82 -14.36 -27.80
CA TYR A 634 -0.81 -15.81 -27.52
C TYR A 634 0.00 -16.17 -26.27
N ILE A 635 -0.20 -17.38 -25.75
CA ILE A 635 0.49 -17.84 -24.53
C ILE A 635 1.92 -18.28 -24.86
N SER A 636 2.91 -17.58 -24.29
CA SER A 636 4.33 -17.79 -24.57
C SER A 636 4.90 -19.08 -23.94
N HIS A 637 6.10 -19.44 -24.38
CA HIS A 637 6.84 -20.64 -24.02
C HIS A 637 7.09 -20.74 -22.51
N MET A 638 6.54 -21.78 -21.88
CA MET A 638 6.73 -22.11 -20.46
C MET A 638 6.76 -23.63 -20.25
N SER A 639 7.86 -24.16 -19.71
CA SER A 639 8.12 -25.61 -19.71
C SER A 639 7.21 -26.42 -18.79
N PHE A 640 6.70 -27.55 -19.27
CA PHE A 640 6.23 -28.63 -18.40
C PHE A 640 7.39 -29.16 -17.53
N GLY A 641 7.11 -29.41 -16.25
CA GLY A 641 8.11 -29.70 -15.22
C GLY A 641 8.46 -28.48 -14.38
N ALA A 642 8.68 -27.32 -14.99
CA ALA A 642 8.70 -26.06 -14.26
C ALA A 642 7.27 -25.71 -13.79
N LEU A 643 6.31 -25.87 -14.71
CA LEU A 643 4.87 -25.80 -14.48
C LEU A 643 4.26 -27.20 -14.28
N SER A 644 3.15 -27.25 -13.56
CA SER A 644 2.33 -28.45 -13.40
C SER A 644 1.59 -28.80 -14.70
N LYS A 645 1.15 -30.05 -14.81
CA LYS A 645 0.33 -30.52 -15.94
C LYS A 645 -0.97 -29.73 -16.03
N GLU A 646 -1.61 -29.51 -14.89
CA GLU A 646 -2.93 -28.91 -14.78
C GLU A 646 -2.95 -27.46 -15.27
N VAL A 647 -1.89 -26.68 -15.02
CA VAL A 647 -1.83 -25.30 -15.52
C VAL A 647 -1.50 -25.27 -17.01
N LYS A 648 -0.71 -26.22 -17.52
CA LYS A 648 -0.42 -26.35 -18.95
C LYS A 648 -1.69 -26.66 -19.73
N GLU A 649 -2.49 -27.64 -19.27
CA GLU A 649 -3.82 -27.92 -19.81
C GLU A 649 -4.77 -26.72 -19.72
N ALA A 650 -4.76 -25.99 -18.59
CA ALA A 650 -5.62 -24.81 -18.43
C ALA A 650 -5.28 -23.69 -19.41
N LEU A 651 -3.99 -23.43 -19.65
CA LEU A 651 -3.52 -22.43 -20.60
C LEU A 651 -3.84 -22.84 -22.04
N ALA A 652 -3.66 -24.12 -22.40
CA ALA A 652 -4.02 -24.66 -23.70
C ALA A 652 -5.53 -24.54 -23.98
N LYS A 653 -6.38 -24.99 -23.04
CA LYS A 653 -7.84 -24.84 -23.16
C LYS A 653 -8.25 -23.36 -23.25
N GLY A 654 -7.66 -22.50 -22.43
CA GLY A 654 -7.98 -21.07 -22.41
C GLY A 654 -7.60 -20.35 -23.70
N SER A 655 -6.41 -20.61 -24.24
CA SER A 655 -5.99 -20.09 -25.55
C SER A 655 -6.83 -20.66 -26.69
N ALA A 656 -7.24 -21.93 -26.62
CA ALA A 656 -8.13 -22.54 -27.60
C ALA A 656 -9.52 -21.89 -27.64
N MET A 657 -10.09 -21.57 -26.48
CA MET A 657 -11.37 -20.83 -26.38
C MET A 657 -11.28 -19.43 -26.99
N ALA A 658 -10.10 -18.80 -26.97
CA ALA A 658 -9.83 -17.53 -27.62
C ALA A 658 -9.30 -17.68 -29.06
N LYS A 659 -9.21 -18.92 -29.59
CA LYS A 659 -8.65 -19.25 -30.92
C LYS A 659 -7.27 -18.64 -31.17
N THR A 660 -6.39 -18.72 -30.18
CA THR A 660 -4.99 -18.32 -30.29
C THR A 660 -4.04 -19.47 -29.91
N ALA A 661 -2.73 -19.23 -29.98
CA ALA A 661 -1.72 -20.25 -29.80
C ALA A 661 -1.32 -20.51 -28.33
N MET A 662 -0.85 -21.74 -28.10
CA MET A 662 -0.17 -22.20 -26.90
C MET A 662 1.24 -22.67 -27.23
N CYS A 663 2.20 -22.39 -26.35
CA CYS A 663 3.60 -22.76 -26.54
C CYS A 663 4.07 -23.84 -25.54
N SER A 664 4.91 -24.77 -26.01
CA SER A 664 5.40 -25.91 -25.18
C SER A 664 6.37 -25.50 -24.06
N GLY A 665 7.27 -24.56 -24.34
CA GLY A 665 8.47 -24.32 -23.55
C GLY A 665 9.52 -25.44 -23.65
N GLU A 666 10.67 -25.24 -22.97
CA GLU A 666 11.82 -26.18 -23.00
C GLU A 666 11.55 -27.57 -22.39
N GLY A 667 10.33 -27.84 -21.94
CA GLY A 667 9.99 -29.07 -21.23
C GLY A 667 9.73 -30.27 -22.13
N GLY A 668 9.70 -30.07 -23.45
CA GLY A 668 9.14 -31.02 -24.40
C GLY A 668 7.63 -30.86 -24.54
N ILE A 669 7.02 -31.78 -25.29
CA ILE A 669 5.57 -31.76 -25.58
C ILE A 669 4.86 -32.63 -24.53
N LEU A 670 3.89 -32.01 -23.85
CA LEU A 670 2.91 -32.70 -23.03
C LEU A 670 1.70 -33.03 -23.92
N PRO A 671 1.35 -34.31 -24.15
CA PRO A 671 0.29 -34.69 -25.08
C PRO A 671 -1.07 -34.04 -24.76
N GLU A 672 -1.48 -34.01 -23.50
CA GLU A 672 -2.76 -33.46 -23.06
C GLU A 672 -2.84 -31.94 -23.29
N GLU A 673 -1.71 -31.25 -23.16
CA GLU A 673 -1.61 -29.83 -23.47
C GLU A 673 -1.75 -29.58 -24.98
N ARG A 674 -1.01 -30.34 -25.79
CA ARG A 674 -1.06 -30.22 -27.25
C ARG A 674 -2.47 -30.50 -27.78
N ASP A 675 -3.07 -31.59 -27.31
CA ASP A 675 -4.39 -32.02 -27.77
C ASP A 675 -5.50 -31.04 -27.34
N ALA A 676 -5.29 -30.28 -26.27
CA ALA A 676 -6.20 -29.23 -25.81
C ALA A 676 -5.99 -27.87 -26.51
N ALA A 677 -4.88 -27.67 -27.22
CA ALA A 677 -4.54 -26.40 -27.86
C ALA A 677 -5.28 -26.22 -29.20
N TYR A 678 -5.61 -24.97 -29.54
CA TYR A 678 -6.14 -24.63 -30.88
C TYR A 678 -5.03 -24.54 -31.91
N LYS A 679 -3.96 -23.82 -31.56
CA LYS A 679 -2.69 -23.78 -32.28
C LYS A 679 -1.54 -24.04 -31.32
N TYR A 680 -0.54 -24.80 -31.75
CA TYR A 680 0.55 -25.22 -30.87
C TYR A 680 1.92 -24.89 -31.44
N ILE A 681 2.71 -24.10 -30.70
CA ILE A 681 4.10 -23.78 -31.05
C ILE A 681 5.04 -24.66 -30.23
N PHE A 682 5.80 -25.51 -30.92
CA PHE A 682 6.77 -26.38 -30.30
C PHE A 682 8.14 -25.69 -30.17
N GLU A 683 8.65 -25.56 -28.94
CA GLU A 683 10.00 -25.04 -28.69
C GLU A 683 11.05 -26.11 -28.97
N TYR A 684 11.83 -25.90 -30.03
CA TYR A 684 12.99 -26.71 -30.37
C TYR A 684 14.19 -26.23 -29.55
N VAL A 685 14.73 -27.11 -28.69
CA VAL A 685 15.77 -26.79 -27.72
C VAL A 685 17.02 -27.65 -27.91
N PRO A 686 18.21 -27.24 -27.41
CA PRO A 686 19.46 -27.98 -27.61
C PRO A 686 19.47 -29.44 -27.17
N ASN A 687 18.61 -29.82 -26.22
CA ASN A 687 18.50 -31.21 -25.78
C ASN A 687 17.51 -32.06 -26.63
N HIS A 688 16.90 -31.47 -27.67
CA HIS A 688 16.00 -32.14 -28.61
C HIS A 688 14.86 -32.95 -27.96
N TYR A 689 14.31 -32.44 -26.86
CA TYR A 689 13.19 -33.11 -26.19
C TYR A 689 11.97 -33.19 -27.08
N SER A 690 11.36 -34.38 -27.14
CA SER A 690 10.15 -34.63 -27.94
C SER A 690 10.32 -34.38 -29.46
N VAL A 691 11.56 -34.29 -29.96
CA VAL A 691 11.83 -34.14 -31.41
C VAL A 691 11.60 -35.48 -32.10
N THR A 692 10.42 -35.64 -32.67
CA THR A 692 10.04 -36.79 -33.50
C THR A 692 9.39 -36.30 -34.79
N PRO A 693 9.46 -37.06 -35.90
CA PRO A 693 8.78 -36.68 -37.14
C PRO A 693 7.28 -36.40 -36.95
N GLU A 694 6.63 -37.17 -36.08
CA GLU A 694 5.22 -36.96 -35.74
C GLU A 694 4.99 -35.61 -35.05
N ASN A 695 5.78 -35.29 -34.02
CA ASN A 695 5.62 -34.05 -33.27
C ASN A 695 5.92 -32.81 -34.11
N LEU A 696 6.95 -32.86 -34.97
CA LEU A 696 7.27 -31.78 -35.91
C LEU A 696 6.12 -31.53 -36.92
N LYS A 697 5.39 -32.59 -37.28
CA LYS A 697 4.23 -32.52 -38.16
C LYS A 697 2.91 -32.21 -37.45
N ASN A 698 2.85 -32.34 -36.12
CA ASN A 698 1.63 -32.11 -35.36
C ASN A 698 1.61 -30.76 -34.65
N ALA A 699 2.76 -30.10 -34.48
CA ALA A 699 2.80 -28.68 -34.12
C ALA A 699 2.25 -27.82 -35.26
N ASP A 700 1.80 -26.59 -34.99
CA ASP A 700 1.42 -25.61 -36.02
C ASP A 700 2.58 -24.70 -36.40
N ALA A 701 3.54 -24.50 -35.50
CA ALA A 701 4.81 -23.83 -35.75
C ALA A 701 5.92 -24.44 -34.87
N ILE A 702 7.17 -24.26 -35.26
CA ILE A 702 8.35 -24.70 -34.49
C ILE A 702 9.21 -23.48 -34.22
N GLU A 703 9.59 -23.23 -32.97
CA GLU A 703 10.45 -22.11 -32.60
C GLU A 703 11.79 -22.63 -32.05
N ILE A 704 12.89 -22.30 -32.73
CA ILE A 704 14.25 -22.60 -32.28
C ILE A 704 14.61 -21.64 -31.17
N LYS A 705 14.75 -22.15 -29.94
CA LYS A 705 15.15 -21.33 -28.80
C LYS A 705 16.66 -21.22 -28.70
N ILE A 706 17.18 -20.04 -29.05
CA ILE A 706 18.57 -19.67 -28.81
C ILE A 706 18.74 -19.06 -27.42
N GLY A 707 17.81 -18.21 -26.97
CA GLY A 707 17.94 -17.48 -25.70
C GLY A 707 16.62 -17.15 -25.01
N GLN A 708 16.70 -16.71 -23.75
CA GLN A 708 15.58 -16.14 -22.98
C GLN A 708 16.05 -14.92 -22.17
N GLY A 709 15.15 -13.97 -21.91
CA GLY A 709 15.48 -12.64 -21.39
C GLY A 709 16.10 -12.64 -19.99
N THR A 710 15.77 -13.61 -19.12
CA THR A 710 16.27 -13.65 -17.73
C THR A 710 17.65 -14.29 -17.55
N LYS A 711 18.17 -14.95 -18.60
CA LYS A 711 19.46 -15.64 -18.57
C LYS A 711 20.01 -15.82 -20.00
N PRO A 712 20.30 -14.71 -20.71
CA PRO A 712 20.88 -14.78 -22.04
C PRO A 712 22.20 -15.58 -22.00
N GLY A 713 22.39 -16.48 -22.95
CA GLY A 713 23.57 -17.35 -23.03
C GLY A 713 23.58 -18.53 -22.05
N MET A 714 22.46 -18.82 -21.37
CA MET A 714 22.30 -20.02 -20.54
C MET A 714 21.09 -20.85 -20.98
N GLY A 715 21.19 -22.18 -20.83
CA GLY A 715 20.05 -23.06 -21.08
C GLY A 715 19.05 -23.12 -19.91
N GLY A 716 17.92 -23.80 -20.15
CA GLY A 716 16.95 -24.17 -19.13
C GLY A 716 17.60 -24.96 -17.98
N HIS A 717 17.09 -24.74 -16.77
CA HIS A 717 17.47 -25.50 -15.58
C HIS A 717 16.19 -25.99 -14.92
N LEU A 718 16.04 -27.32 -14.83
CA LEU A 718 15.00 -27.96 -14.03
C LEU A 718 15.67 -28.74 -12.89
N PRO A 719 15.42 -28.36 -11.62
CA PRO A 719 15.95 -29.10 -10.47
C PRO A 719 15.45 -30.54 -10.44
N GLY A 720 16.32 -31.46 -10.04
CA GLY A 720 16.11 -32.91 -10.03
C GLY A 720 14.93 -33.34 -9.16
N GLY A 721 14.68 -32.63 -8.06
CA GLY A 721 13.49 -32.84 -7.21
C GLY A 721 12.15 -32.67 -7.94
N LYS A 722 12.14 -32.03 -9.12
CA LYS A 722 10.95 -31.91 -9.97
C LYS A 722 10.88 -32.94 -11.09
N VAL A 723 11.89 -33.79 -11.26
CA VAL A 723 11.95 -34.73 -12.38
C VAL A 723 11.20 -36.01 -12.02
N THR A 724 9.88 -35.97 -12.20
CA THR A 724 8.98 -37.12 -11.99
C THR A 724 9.15 -38.18 -13.10
N PRO A 725 8.63 -39.41 -12.95
CA PRO A 725 8.67 -40.43 -14.01
C PRO A 725 8.07 -39.94 -15.34
N GLU A 726 7.00 -39.14 -15.31
CA GLU A 726 6.38 -38.55 -16.50
C GLU A 726 7.33 -37.56 -17.19
N ILE A 727 7.98 -36.68 -16.43
CA ILE A 727 8.93 -35.69 -16.94
C ILE A 727 10.20 -36.36 -17.46
N ALA A 728 10.73 -37.36 -16.73
CA ALA A 728 11.86 -38.17 -17.13
C ALA A 728 11.61 -38.87 -18.48
N LYS A 729 10.39 -39.41 -18.68
CA LYS A 729 9.98 -40.03 -19.94
C LYS A 729 9.92 -39.03 -21.09
N ILE A 730 9.32 -37.86 -20.90
CA ILE A 730 9.20 -36.82 -21.93
C ILE A 730 10.58 -36.28 -22.33
N ARG A 731 11.48 -36.11 -21.35
CA ARG A 731 12.81 -35.53 -21.56
C ARG A 731 13.90 -36.56 -21.85
N ASN A 732 13.59 -37.85 -21.79
CA ASN A 732 14.55 -38.94 -21.90
C ASN A 732 15.78 -38.76 -20.97
N LYS A 733 15.54 -38.50 -19.69
CA LYS A 733 16.57 -38.28 -18.65
C LYS A 733 16.29 -39.12 -17.39
N PRO A 734 17.31 -39.43 -16.58
CA PRO A 734 17.12 -40.15 -15.31
C PRO A 734 16.20 -39.40 -14.35
N ILE A 735 15.36 -40.14 -13.63
CA ILE A 735 14.48 -39.61 -12.58
C ILE A 735 15.34 -39.00 -11.46
N GLY A 736 14.91 -37.85 -10.93
CA GLY A 736 15.54 -37.24 -9.74
C GLY A 736 16.85 -36.48 -9.98
N GLN A 737 17.39 -36.44 -11.20
CA GLN A 737 18.62 -35.70 -11.52
C GLN A 737 18.31 -34.34 -12.13
N ASP A 738 19.13 -33.33 -11.83
CA ASP A 738 19.02 -32.01 -12.45
C ASP A 738 19.08 -32.14 -13.97
N VAL A 739 18.19 -31.41 -14.64
CA VAL A 739 18.15 -31.35 -16.09
C VAL A 739 18.59 -29.96 -16.52
N ILE A 740 19.83 -29.89 -17.02
CA ILE A 740 20.42 -28.70 -17.59
C ILE A 740 20.33 -28.80 -19.11
N SER A 741 19.72 -27.79 -19.72
CA SER A 741 19.83 -27.59 -21.17
C SER A 741 21.17 -26.95 -21.48
N PRO A 742 21.89 -27.43 -22.51
CA PRO A 742 23.04 -26.73 -23.06
C PRO A 742 22.71 -25.28 -23.39
N SER A 743 23.70 -24.40 -23.28
CA SER A 743 23.59 -22.98 -23.65
C SER A 743 23.61 -22.75 -25.16
N LYS A 744 24.12 -23.71 -25.92
CA LYS A 744 24.13 -23.70 -27.38
C LYS A 744 23.74 -25.07 -27.93
N PHE A 745 23.24 -25.07 -29.14
CA PHE A 745 23.15 -26.26 -29.97
C PHE A 745 24.57 -26.73 -30.33
N GLU A 746 24.83 -28.04 -30.25
CA GLU A 746 26.14 -28.58 -30.64
C GLU A 746 26.36 -28.45 -32.15
N ASP A 747 25.27 -28.54 -32.90
CA ASP A 747 25.18 -28.50 -34.36
C ASP A 747 25.01 -27.09 -34.95
N ILE A 748 24.91 -26.03 -34.13
CA ILE A 748 24.87 -24.64 -34.61
C ILE A 748 26.14 -23.89 -34.16
N ASN A 749 27.11 -23.74 -35.06
CA ASN A 749 28.33 -22.97 -34.79
C ASN A 749 28.51 -21.79 -35.76
N THR A 750 27.78 -21.78 -36.87
CA THR A 750 27.79 -20.75 -37.91
C THR A 750 26.37 -20.31 -38.29
N LYS A 751 26.24 -19.20 -39.03
CA LYS A 751 24.95 -18.75 -39.56
C LYS A 751 24.40 -19.71 -40.65
N GLU A 752 25.29 -20.38 -41.36
CA GLU A 752 24.96 -21.45 -42.32
C GLU A 752 24.34 -22.65 -41.61
N ASP A 753 24.89 -23.08 -40.47
CA ASP A 753 24.30 -24.17 -39.69
C ASP A 753 22.88 -23.82 -39.21
N LEU A 754 22.68 -22.58 -38.76
CA LEU A 754 21.35 -22.11 -38.33
C LEU A 754 20.35 -22.12 -39.49
N ARG A 755 20.76 -21.68 -40.69
CA ARG A 755 19.94 -21.77 -41.91
C ARG A 755 19.59 -23.21 -42.24
N ASP A 756 20.57 -24.12 -42.20
CA ASP A 756 20.39 -25.51 -42.56
C ASP A 756 19.40 -26.21 -41.60
N ILE A 757 19.44 -25.88 -40.31
CA ILE A 757 18.43 -26.36 -39.34
C ILE A 757 17.05 -25.76 -39.64
N VAL A 758 16.95 -24.47 -39.96
CA VAL A 758 15.68 -23.84 -40.34
C VAL A 758 15.07 -24.58 -41.55
N GLU A 759 15.86 -24.84 -42.58
CA GLU A 759 15.43 -25.59 -43.77
C GLU A 759 15.03 -27.03 -43.45
N GLN A 760 15.81 -27.71 -42.61
CA GLN A 760 15.52 -29.08 -42.18
C GLN A 760 14.22 -29.17 -41.40
N LEU A 761 13.99 -28.28 -40.43
CA LEU A 761 12.76 -28.25 -39.65
C LEU A 761 11.55 -27.87 -40.49
N ARG A 762 11.72 -26.92 -41.43
CA ARG A 762 10.67 -26.55 -42.40
C ARG A 762 10.29 -27.76 -43.26
N PHE A 763 11.27 -28.51 -43.75
CA PHE A 763 11.01 -29.73 -44.52
C PHE A 763 10.33 -30.81 -43.66
N ALA A 764 10.88 -31.10 -42.48
CA ALA A 764 10.38 -32.15 -41.59
C ALA A 764 8.96 -31.89 -41.08
N SER A 765 8.59 -30.62 -40.91
CA SER A 765 7.25 -30.17 -40.48
C SER A 765 6.25 -30.02 -41.62
N GLU A 766 6.63 -30.37 -42.85
CA GLU A 766 5.82 -30.23 -44.08
C GLU A 766 5.45 -28.77 -44.43
N GLY A 767 6.38 -27.85 -44.14
CA GLY A 767 6.31 -26.44 -44.53
C GLY A 767 5.53 -25.56 -43.55
N ARG A 768 5.60 -25.86 -42.25
CA ARG A 768 5.07 -24.99 -41.19
C ARG A 768 6.05 -23.85 -40.86
N PRO A 769 5.59 -22.76 -40.23
CA PRO A 769 6.44 -21.66 -39.83
C PRO A 769 7.54 -22.11 -38.88
N ILE A 770 8.78 -21.70 -39.19
CA ILE A 770 9.95 -21.89 -38.35
C ILE A 770 10.35 -20.55 -37.75
N GLY A 771 10.32 -20.44 -36.43
CA GLY A 771 10.72 -19.26 -35.69
C GLY A 771 12.09 -19.38 -35.07
N ILE A 772 12.70 -18.24 -34.74
CA ILE A 772 13.92 -18.18 -33.91
C ILE A 772 13.67 -17.24 -32.75
N LYS A 773 13.91 -17.72 -31.53
CA LYS A 773 13.79 -16.91 -30.30
C LYS A 773 15.13 -16.58 -29.70
N ILE A 774 15.39 -15.29 -29.55
CA ILE A 774 16.60 -14.75 -28.93
C ILE A 774 16.25 -13.89 -27.71
N ALA A 775 17.18 -13.83 -26.76
CA ALA A 775 17.11 -12.83 -25.70
C ALA A 775 17.52 -11.47 -26.27
N ALA A 776 17.01 -10.38 -25.70
CA ALA A 776 17.39 -9.02 -26.08
C ALA A 776 18.82 -8.67 -25.61
N GLY A 777 19.84 -9.31 -26.16
CA GLY A 777 21.25 -9.12 -25.85
C GLY A 777 21.95 -8.26 -26.90
N ARG A 778 22.70 -8.89 -27.81
CA ARG A 778 23.37 -8.22 -28.92
C ARG A 778 22.44 -8.19 -30.14
N ILE A 779 21.27 -7.56 -29.95
CA ILE A 779 20.10 -7.62 -30.84
C ILE A 779 20.48 -7.60 -32.33
N GLU A 780 21.21 -6.58 -32.80
CA GLU A 780 21.52 -6.43 -34.24
C GLU A 780 22.49 -7.51 -34.74
N LYS A 781 23.45 -7.94 -33.92
CA LYS A 781 24.40 -9.01 -34.30
C LYS A 781 23.73 -10.38 -34.34
N ASP A 782 22.83 -10.62 -33.40
CA ASP A 782 22.07 -11.87 -33.34
C ASP A 782 21.01 -11.90 -34.46
N LEU A 783 20.40 -10.75 -34.79
CA LEU A 783 19.49 -10.61 -35.91
C LEU A 783 20.18 -10.80 -37.26
N GLU A 784 21.45 -10.42 -37.42
CA GLU A 784 22.22 -10.72 -38.64
C GLU A 784 22.22 -12.23 -38.95
N PHE A 785 22.44 -13.06 -37.94
CA PHE A 785 22.40 -14.52 -38.06
C PHE A 785 20.98 -15.00 -38.34
N CYS A 786 19.98 -14.46 -37.63
CA CYS A 786 18.58 -14.85 -37.82
C CYS A 786 18.10 -14.53 -39.23
N VAL A 787 18.32 -13.31 -39.72
CA VAL A 787 17.92 -12.89 -41.08
C VAL A 787 18.61 -13.75 -42.15
N PHE A 788 19.89 -14.07 -41.98
CA PHE A 788 20.59 -14.98 -42.89
C PHE A 788 19.96 -16.38 -42.94
N ALA A 789 19.49 -16.88 -41.80
CA ALA A 789 18.83 -18.18 -41.68
C ALA A 789 17.41 -18.22 -42.28
N LYS A 790 16.82 -17.07 -42.58
CA LYS A 790 15.49 -16.92 -43.20
C LYS A 790 14.38 -17.69 -42.46
N PRO A 791 14.21 -17.51 -41.14
CA PRO A 791 13.05 -18.01 -40.42
C PRO A 791 11.79 -17.28 -40.92
N ASP A 792 10.65 -17.87 -40.61
CA ASP A 792 9.34 -17.31 -40.89
C ASP A 792 8.94 -16.24 -39.86
N PHE A 793 9.44 -16.35 -38.62
CA PHE A 793 9.27 -15.33 -37.59
C PHE A 793 10.45 -15.26 -36.60
N ILE A 794 10.63 -14.14 -35.90
CA ILE A 794 11.64 -13.97 -34.86
C ILE A 794 10.98 -13.47 -33.59
N THR A 795 11.27 -14.12 -32.46
CA THR A 795 10.81 -13.69 -31.14
C THR A 795 11.94 -13.02 -30.36
N ILE A 796 11.73 -11.77 -29.95
CA ILE A 796 12.63 -11.04 -29.06
C ILE A 796 12.09 -11.12 -27.62
N ASP A 797 12.89 -11.70 -26.71
CA ASP A 797 12.57 -11.76 -25.28
C ASP A 797 13.32 -10.67 -24.51
N GLY A 798 12.59 -9.60 -24.18
CA GLY A 798 13.11 -8.44 -23.46
C GLY A 798 13.38 -8.72 -21.97
N ARG A 799 14.09 -7.79 -21.32
CA ARG A 799 14.49 -7.88 -19.91
C ARG A 799 13.33 -8.09 -18.92
N GLY A 800 12.10 -7.70 -19.29
CA GLY A 800 10.90 -7.95 -18.48
C GLY A 800 10.43 -9.42 -18.46
N GLY A 801 11.13 -10.33 -19.17
CA GLY A 801 10.89 -11.77 -19.17
C GLY A 801 10.98 -12.40 -17.79
N ALA A 802 10.45 -13.62 -17.65
CA ALA A 802 10.36 -14.34 -16.38
C ALA A 802 10.71 -15.82 -16.57
N THR A 803 11.23 -16.46 -15.51
CA THR A 803 11.56 -17.89 -15.53
C THR A 803 11.28 -18.56 -14.19
N GLY A 804 11.26 -19.89 -14.15
CA GLY A 804 11.06 -20.65 -12.91
C GLY A 804 12.23 -20.55 -11.92
N ALA A 805 13.45 -20.41 -12.45
CA ALA A 805 14.69 -20.29 -11.68
C ALA A 805 15.81 -19.68 -12.56
N SER A 806 16.48 -18.64 -12.07
CA SER A 806 17.65 -18.00 -12.70
C SER A 806 18.64 -17.52 -11.63
N PRO A 807 19.96 -17.48 -11.90
CA PRO A 807 20.88 -16.70 -11.10
C PRO A 807 20.42 -15.23 -11.03
N LYS A 808 20.14 -14.75 -9.81
CA LYS A 808 19.54 -13.45 -9.51
C LYS A 808 20.34 -12.31 -10.13
N ILE A 809 21.64 -12.29 -9.88
CA ILE A 809 22.53 -11.20 -10.34
C ILE A 809 22.61 -11.19 -11.87
N VAL A 810 22.66 -12.34 -12.52
CA VAL A 810 22.62 -12.43 -13.99
C VAL A 810 21.31 -11.91 -14.53
N ARG A 811 20.17 -12.35 -13.98
CA ARG A 811 18.84 -11.87 -14.38
C ARG A 811 18.72 -10.36 -14.28
N ASP A 812 19.18 -9.79 -13.17
CA ASP A 812 19.04 -8.35 -12.89
C ASP A 812 20.09 -7.49 -13.61
N ALA A 813 21.14 -8.08 -14.16
CA ALA A 813 22.20 -7.36 -14.89
C ALA A 813 22.06 -7.45 -16.41
N THR A 814 21.25 -8.38 -16.94
CA THR A 814 21.28 -8.72 -18.36
C THR A 814 20.02 -8.31 -19.13
N SER A 815 20.14 -8.37 -20.46
CA SER A 815 19.11 -8.04 -21.46
C SER A 815 18.70 -6.57 -21.52
N VAL A 816 18.25 -6.14 -22.71
CA VAL A 816 17.77 -4.79 -23.00
C VAL A 816 16.27 -4.71 -22.62
N PRO A 817 15.80 -3.58 -22.06
CA PRO A 817 14.37 -3.35 -21.81
C PRO A 817 13.51 -3.52 -23.05
N THR A 818 12.31 -4.07 -22.87
CA THR A 818 11.44 -4.52 -23.97
C THR A 818 11.06 -3.42 -24.95
N ILE A 819 10.77 -2.21 -24.47
CA ILE A 819 10.44 -1.04 -25.31
C ILE A 819 11.59 -0.76 -26.30
N TYR A 820 12.81 -0.63 -25.80
CA TYR A 820 14.00 -0.39 -26.63
C TYR A 820 14.36 -1.59 -27.50
N ALA A 821 14.19 -2.80 -26.99
CA ALA A 821 14.50 -4.03 -27.73
C ALA A 821 13.59 -4.18 -28.96
N LEU A 822 12.30 -3.88 -28.80
CA LEU A 822 11.32 -3.90 -29.88
C LEU A 822 11.68 -2.90 -30.98
N TYR A 823 11.90 -1.63 -30.61
CA TYR A 823 12.28 -0.59 -31.57
C TYR A 823 13.54 -0.97 -32.35
N ARG A 824 14.60 -1.40 -31.66
CA ARG A 824 15.88 -1.77 -32.29
C ARG A 824 15.73 -2.96 -33.24
N ALA A 825 14.96 -3.98 -32.85
CA ALA A 825 14.72 -5.14 -33.68
C ALA A 825 13.93 -4.79 -34.95
N ARG A 826 12.84 -4.02 -34.80
CA ARG A 826 12.02 -3.57 -35.94
C ARG A 826 12.85 -2.74 -36.92
N LYS A 827 13.57 -1.73 -36.40
CA LYS A 827 14.47 -0.89 -37.20
C LYS A 827 15.48 -1.71 -38.00
N TYR A 828 16.13 -2.70 -37.37
CA TYR A 828 17.11 -3.55 -38.05
C TYR A 828 16.47 -4.38 -39.18
N LEU A 829 15.31 -5.00 -38.93
CA LEU A 829 14.62 -5.80 -39.94
C LEU A 829 14.19 -4.95 -41.14
N ASP A 830 13.74 -3.71 -40.89
CA ASP A 830 13.36 -2.76 -41.94
C ASP A 830 14.58 -2.33 -42.77
N GLU A 831 15.70 -1.99 -42.12
CA GLU A 831 16.96 -1.62 -42.79
C GLU A 831 17.55 -2.78 -43.60
N ALA A 832 17.37 -4.02 -43.12
CA ALA A 832 17.78 -5.22 -43.83
C ALA A 832 16.83 -5.61 -44.98
N GLY A 833 15.65 -4.97 -45.09
CA GLY A 833 14.60 -5.37 -46.02
C GLY A 833 14.09 -6.79 -45.77
N ALA A 834 14.16 -7.26 -44.53
CA ALA A 834 13.82 -8.62 -44.14
C ALA A 834 12.32 -8.73 -43.85
N ASP A 835 11.59 -9.40 -44.74
CA ASP A 835 10.16 -9.68 -44.57
C ASP A 835 9.94 -10.91 -43.67
N ILE A 836 10.21 -10.72 -42.37
CA ILE A 836 10.10 -11.72 -41.31
C ILE A 836 9.17 -11.18 -40.22
N ASP A 837 8.21 -11.98 -39.77
CA ASP A 837 7.26 -11.56 -38.74
C ASP A 837 8.00 -11.41 -37.38
N LEU A 838 7.78 -10.29 -36.69
CA LEU A 838 8.43 -9.94 -35.43
C LEU A 838 7.47 -10.17 -34.26
N VAL A 839 7.84 -11.08 -33.37
CA VAL A 839 7.14 -11.33 -32.11
C VAL A 839 7.91 -10.69 -30.97
N ILE A 840 7.21 -10.01 -30.06
CA ILE A 840 7.81 -9.47 -28.83
C ILE A 840 7.29 -10.19 -27.58
N THR A 841 8.19 -10.41 -26.63
CA THR A 841 7.84 -10.86 -25.28
C THR A 841 8.76 -10.24 -24.22
N GLY A 842 8.43 -10.47 -22.96
CA GLY A 842 9.13 -9.93 -21.81
C GLY A 842 8.44 -8.68 -21.27
N GLY A 843 7.73 -8.81 -20.15
CA GLY A 843 7.20 -7.65 -19.42
C GLY A 843 5.81 -7.14 -19.82
N LEU A 844 5.27 -7.47 -20.99
CA LEU A 844 3.92 -7.03 -21.39
C LEU A 844 2.82 -7.73 -20.55
N ARG A 845 1.77 -6.99 -20.15
CA ARG A 845 0.75 -7.47 -19.20
C ARG A 845 -0.69 -7.28 -19.64
N ILE A 846 -1.02 -6.16 -20.28
CA ILE A 846 -2.40 -5.75 -20.57
C ILE A 846 -2.57 -5.26 -22.01
N SER A 847 -3.83 -5.07 -22.42
CA SER A 847 -4.20 -4.69 -23.79
C SER A 847 -3.55 -3.41 -24.30
N SER A 848 -3.36 -2.40 -23.44
CA SER A 848 -2.65 -1.18 -23.81
C SER A 848 -1.18 -1.43 -24.16
N ASP A 849 -0.49 -2.30 -23.42
CA ASP A 849 0.90 -2.68 -23.73
C ASP A 849 0.96 -3.37 -25.09
N PHE A 850 -0.02 -4.24 -25.36
CA PHE A 850 -0.09 -4.99 -26.61
C PHE A 850 -0.32 -4.05 -27.80
N ALA A 851 -1.28 -3.12 -27.69
CA ALA A 851 -1.56 -2.13 -28.73
C ALA A 851 -0.33 -1.28 -29.04
N LYS A 852 0.37 -0.79 -28.00
CA LYS A 852 1.60 0.00 -28.16
C LYS A 852 2.70 -0.82 -28.82
N ALA A 853 2.87 -2.08 -28.44
CA ALA A 853 3.84 -2.96 -29.06
C ALA A 853 3.55 -3.25 -30.55
N ILE A 854 2.28 -3.47 -30.91
CA ILE A 854 1.88 -3.63 -32.32
C ILE A 854 2.16 -2.33 -33.10
N ALA A 855 1.77 -1.18 -32.57
CA ALA A 855 2.05 0.13 -33.18
C ALA A 855 3.56 0.43 -33.31
N MET A 856 4.40 -0.12 -32.42
CA MET A 856 5.87 -0.06 -32.54
C MET A 856 6.45 -1.02 -33.58
N GLY A 857 5.62 -1.84 -34.22
CA GLY A 857 6.00 -2.73 -35.32
C GLY A 857 6.17 -4.21 -34.95
N ALA A 858 5.60 -4.67 -33.82
CA ALA A 858 5.45 -6.10 -33.58
C ALA A 858 4.26 -6.66 -34.38
N ASP A 859 4.41 -7.85 -34.96
CA ASP A 859 3.34 -8.59 -35.63
C ASP A 859 2.53 -9.44 -34.64
N ALA A 860 3.14 -9.83 -33.51
CA ALA A 860 2.46 -10.52 -32.42
C ALA A 860 3.12 -10.29 -31.05
N VAL A 861 2.35 -10.54 -29.99
CA VAL A 861 2.79 -10.45 -28.59
C VAL A 861 2.61 -11.80 -27.89
N ALA A 862 3.72 -12.39 -27.46
CA ALA A 862 3.67 -13.61 -26.65
C ALA A 862 3.66 -13.26 -25.16
N VAL A 863 2.69 -13.77 -24.39
CA VAL A 863 2.56 -13.49 -22.95
C VAL A 863 2.73 -14.74 -22.08
N ALA A 864 3.65 -14.68 -21.11
CA ALA A 864 3.88 -15.75 -20.14
C ALA A 864 3.24 -15.43 -18.78
N SER A 865 3.80 -14.45 -18.05
CA SER A 865 3.36 -14.13 -16.69
C SER A 865 1.90 -13.66 -16.61
N ALA A 866 1.42 -12.86 -17.57
CA ALA A 866 0.04 -12.41 -17.60
C ALA A 866 -0.94 -13.59 -17.75
N GLY A 867 -0.64 -14.53 -18.65
CA GLY A 867 -1.40 -15.77 -18.80
C GLY A 867 -1.42 -16.62 -17.53
N LEU A 868 -0.28 -16.75 -16.85
CA LEU A 868 -0.21 -17.45 -15.56
C LEU A 868 -1.03 -16.76 -14.46
N ILE A 869 -1.02 -15.42 -14.40
CA ILE A 869 -1.80 -14.64 -13.42
C ILE A 869 -3.30 -14.83 -13.69
N ALA A 870 -3.72 -14.71 -14.95
CA ALA A 870 -5.09 -14.98 -15.36
C ALA A 870 -5.52 -16.41 -14.96
N ALA A 871 -4.63 -17.40 -15.14
CA ALA A 871 -4.89 -18.77 -14.77
C ALA A 871 -5.02 -18.97 -13.25
N ALA A 872 -4.02 -18.60 -12.44
CA ALA A 872 -4.06 -18.74 -10.98
C ALA A 872 -2.85 -18.14 -10.21
N CYS A 873 -1.76 -17.80 -10.89
CA CYS A 873 -0.50 -17.39 -10.25
C CYS A 873 -0.68 -16.12 -9.41
N GLN A 874 -0.24 -16.16 -8.15
CA GLN A 874 -0.24 -15.02 -7.22
C GLN A 874 1.15 -14.42 -7.03
N GLN A 875 2.11 -14.76 -7.90
CA GLN A 875 3.49 -14.24 -7.88
C GLN A 875 4.28 -14.47 -6.58
N TYR A 876 4.12 -15.62 -5.92
CA TYR A 876 4.92 -16.00 -4.73
C TYR A 876 6.45 -16.04 -4.96
N ARG A 877 6.92 -16.08 -6.22
CA ARG A 877 8.35 -16.09 -6.60
C ARG A 877 9.20 -17.24 -6.01
N ILE A 878 8.55 -18.32 -5.55
CA ILE A 878 9.20 -19.57 -5.10
C ILE A 878 9.16 -20.67 -6.17
N CYS A 879 9.02 -20.32 -7.45
CA CYS A 879 8.70 -21.30 -8.49
C CYS A 879 9.76 -22.38 -8.62
N GLY A 880 11.04 -22.06 -8.40
CA GLY A 880 12.14 -23.02 -8.44
C GLY A 880 12.03 -24.13 -7.39
N SER A 881 11.44 -23.85 -6.22
CA SER A 881 11.36 -24.81 -5.11
C SER A 881 10.40 -25.97 -5.37
N GLY A 882 9.44 -25.80 -6.28
CA GLY A 882 8.39 -26.80 -6.53
C GLY A 882 7.26 -26.80 -5.51
N ASN A 883 7.18 -25.79 -4.65
CA ASN A 883 6.20 -25.73 -3.57
C ASN A 883 5.11 -24.68 -3.78
N CYS A 884 4.75 -24.42 -5.04
CA CYS A 884 3.75 -23.44 -5.39
C CYS A 884 2.38 -23.78 -4.73
N PRO A 885 1.86 -22.93 -3.82
CA PRO A 885 0.72 -23.29 -2.97
C PRO A 885 -0.61 -23.36 -3.73
N VAL A 886 -0.68 -22.75 -4.91
CA VAL A 886 -1.85 -22.73 -5.80
C VAL A 886 -1.77 -23.79 -6.91
N GLY A 887 -0.76 -24.67 -6.90
CA GLY A 887 -0.67 -25.79 -7.83
C GLY A 887 -0.14 -25.44 -9.23
N VAL A 888 0.42 -24.24 -9.44
CA VAL A 888 0.91 -23.78 -10.76
C VAL A 888 2.32 -24.28 -11.07
N ALA A 889 3.29 -24.06 -10.18
CA ALA A 889 4.71 -24.36 -10.40
C ALA A 889 5.22 -25.43 -9.43
N THR A 890 4.62 -26.62 -9.51
CA THR A 890 4.86 -27.75 -8.60
C THR A 890 4.60 -29.07 -9.30
N GLN A 891 5.29 -30.13 -8.84
CA GLN A 891 5.02 -31.51 -9.25
C GLN A 891 4.40 -32.35 -8.13
N ASP A 892 4.15 -31.75 -6.97
CA ASP A 892 3.50 -32.40 -5.83
C ASP A 892 2.02 -32.68 -6.16
N PRO A 893 1.56 -33.94 -6.11
CA PRO A 893 0.17 -34.28 -6.45
C PRO A 893 -0.89 -33.56 -5.60
N GLU A 894 -0.63 -33.31 -4.31
CA GLU A 894 -1.57 -32.63 -3.41
C GLU A 894 -1.64 -31.13 -3.69
N LEU A 895 -0.51 -30.50 -4.00
CA LEU A 895 -0.50 -29.09 -4.41
C LEU A 895 -1.15 -28.92 -5.80
N ARG A 896 -0.89 -29.83 -6.73
CA ARG A 896 -1.49 -29.84 -8.08
C ARG A 896 -3.02 -29.89 -8.05
N LYS A 897 -3.62 -30.71 -7.18
CA LYS A 897 -5.10 -30.83 -6.98
C LYS A 897 -5.80 -29.51 -6.62
N ARG A 898 -5.05 -28.52 -6.12
CA ARG A 898 -5.58 -27.20 -5.75
C ARG A 898 -5.93 -26.35 -6.97
N LEU A 899 -5.24 -26.57 -8.09
CA LEU A 899 -5.53 -25.88 -9.34
C LEU A 899 -6.81 -26.46 -9.97
N LYS A 900 -7.79 -25.61 -10.25
CA LYS A 900 -9.03 -26.00 -10.94
C LYS A 900 -8.93 -25.70 -12.43
N VAL A 901 -8.58 -26.72 -13.22
CA VAL A 901 -8.26 -26.59 -14.66
C VAL A 901 -9.31 -25.79 -15.42
N ASP A 902 -10.57 -26.19 -15.38
CA ASP A 902 -11.61 -25.55 -16.22
C ASP A 902 -11.91 -24.10 -15.81
N SER A 903 -11.90 -23.80 -14.51
CA SER A 903 -12.06 -22.43 -14.01
C SER A 903 -10.86 -21.56 -14.38
N SER A 904 -9.65 -22.12 -14.34
CA SER A 904 -8.43 -21.43 -14.77
C SER A 904 -8.43 -21.19 -16.28
N ALA A 905 -8.85 -22.17 -17.09
CA ALA A 905 -8.98 -22.05 -18.53
C ALA A 905 -9.96 -20.94 -18.93
N LYS A 906 -11.14 -20.89 -18.29
CA LYS A 906 -12.13 -19.82 -18.51
C LYS A 906 -11.57 -18.44 -18.20
N ARG A 907 -10.77 -18.29 -17.14
CA ARG A 907 -10.14 -17.00 -16.80
C ARG A 907 -9.10 -16.58 -17.84
N VAL A 908 -8.29 -17.51 -18.33
CA VAL A 908 -7.32 -17.26 -19.43
C VAL A 908 -8.07 -16.84 -20.70
N ALA A 909 -9.14 -17.56 -21.06
CA ALA A 909 -9.97 -17.22 -22.21
C ALA A 909 -10.60 -15.82 -22.08
N ASN A 910 -11.14 -15.48 -20.91
CA ASN A 910 -11.70 -14.15 -20.65
C ASN A 910 -10.64 -13.07 -20.79
N PHE A 911 -9.45 -13.27 -20.24
CA PHE A 911 -8.34 -12.33 -20.34
C PHE A 911 -7.95 -12.06 -21.81
N LEU A 912 -7.76 -13.11 -22.61
CA LEU A 912 -7.43 -12.98 -24.03
C LEU A 912 -8.56 -12.32 -24.83
N ASN A 913 -9.80 -12.77 -24.65
CA ASN A 913 -10.96 -12.21 -25.36
C ASN A 913 -11.24 -10.75 -24.99
N CYS A 914 -11.06 -10.35 -23.72
CA CYS A 914 -11.13 -8.94 -23.34
C CYS A 914 -10.01 -8.15 -24.00
N SER A 915 -8.78 -8.68 -23.99
CA SER A 915 -7.65 -8.02 -24.65
C SER A 915 -7.90 -7.80 -26.14
N PHE A 916 -8.49 -8.78 -26.85
CA PHE A 916 -8.86 -8.64 -28.26
C PHE A 916 -9.96 -7.60 -28.49
N LYS A 917 -10.93 -7.46 -27.58
CA LYS A 917 -11.95 -6.40 -27.66
C LYS A 917 -11.33 -5.01 -27.47
N ASP A 918 -10.41 -4.89 -26.52
CA ASP A 918 -9.71 -3.64 -26.26
C ASP A 918 -8.82 -3.27 -27.46
N LEU A 919 -8.11 -4.23 -28.05
CA LEU A 919 -7.32 -4.01 -29.27
C LEU A 919 -8.16 -3.51 -30.44
N LYS A 920 -9.35 -4.08 -30.67
CA LYS A 920 -10.30 -3.55 -31.65
C LYS A 920 -10.71 -2.11 -31.33
N THR A 921 -10.85 -1.79 -30.06
CA THR A 921 -11.18 -0.43 -29.61
C THR A 921 -10.03 0.52 -29.88
N PHE A 922 -8.78 0.13 -29.57
CA PHE A 922 -7.59 0.92 -29.87
C PHE A 922 -7.47 1.22 -31.36
N ALA A 923 -7.68 0.24 -32.25
CA ALA A 923 -7.69 0.46 -33.69
C ALA A 923 -8.80 1.44 -34.14
N ARG A 924 -10.03 1.31 -33.61
CA ARG A 924 -11.13 2.23 -33.95
C ARG A 924 -10.83 3.67 -33.57
N ILE A 925 -10.35 3.88 -32.33
CA ILE A 925 -10.09 5.24 -31.84
C ILE A 925 -8.91 5.89 -32.55
N THR A 926 -8.03 5.14 -33.20
CA THR A 926 -6.94 5.64 -34.04
C THR A 926 -7.28 5.68 -35.53
N GLY A 927 -8.48 5.20 -35.92
CA GLY A 927 -8.97 5.28 -37.30
C GLY A 927 -8.57 4.12 -38.21
N HIS A 928 -8.15 2.98 -37.66
CA HIS A 928 -7.67 1.82 -38.42
C HIS A 928 -8.69 0.68 -38.48
N GLU A 929 -9.00 0.21 -39.70
CA GLU A 929 -9.85 -0.96 -39.92
C GLU A 929 -9.10 -2.29 -39.69
N ASN A 930 -7.78 -2.26 -39.77
CA ASN A 930 -6.90 -3.37 -39.44
C ASN A 930 -5.94 -2.94 -38.31
N LEU A 931 -5.86 -3.73 -37.24
CA LEU A 931 -4.99 -3.44 -36.10
C LEU A 931 -3.51 -3.31 -36.50
N HIS A 932 -3.06 -4.06 -37.50
CA HIS A 932 -1.67 -4.02 -37.96
C HIS A 932 -1.33 -2.77 -38.80
N ASP A 933 -2.32 -1.91 -39.09
CA ASP A 933 -2.08 -0.59 -39.69
C ASP A 933 -1.68 0.47 -38.65
N MET A 934 -1.91 0.19 -37.36
CA MET A 934 -1.40 1.02 -36.27
C MET A 934 0.11 1.13 -36.34
N ASN A 935 0.63 2.34 -36.14
CA ASN A 935 2.05 2.61 -36.22
C ASN A 935 2.47 3.70 -35.23
N VAL A 936 3.76 4.05 -35.22
CA VAL A 936 4.33 5.00 -34.24
C VAL A 936 3.75 6.42 -34.33
N SER A 937 3.08 6.79 -35.43
CA SER A 937 2.37 8.08 -35.51
C SER A 937 1.09 8.12 -34.66
N ASP A 938 0.58 6.95 -34.26
CA ASP A 938 -0.52 6.82 -33.30
C ASP A 938 -0.05 6.89 -31.85
N LEU A 939 1.24 7.17 -31.61
CA LEU A 939 1.85 7.16 -30.27
C LEU A 939 2.52 8.50 -29.94
N CYS A 940 2.53 8.83 -28.66
CA CYS A 940 3.47 9.80 -28.08
C CYS A 940 4.00 9.28 -26.74
N THR A 941 5.03 9.90 -26.17
CA THR A 941 5.54 9.57 -24.84
C THR A 941 5.71 10.81 -23.98
N ILE A 942 5.40 10.69 -22.68
CA ILE A 942 5.70 11.74 -21.68
C ILE A 942 7.09 11.56 -21.06
N ASP A 943 7.77 10.45 -21.39
CA ASP A 943 9.13 10.17 -20.97
C ASP A 943 10.12 10.57 -22.07
N ARG A 944 11.09 11.41 -21.69
CA ARG A 944 12.13 11.93 -22.56
C ARG A 944 13.10 10.86 -23.05
N GLU A 945 13.45 9.89 -22.22
CA GLU A 945 14.39 8.82 -22.57
C GLU A 945 13.80 7.90 -23.64
N ILE A 946 12.52 7.55 -23.49
CA ILE A 946 11.79 6.77 -24.50
C ILE A 946 11.79 7.51 -25.85
N SER A 947 11.55 8.82 -25.85
CA SER A 947 11.54 9.59 -27.11
C SER A 947 12.93 9.67 -27.75
N GLU A 948 13.98 9.90 -26.96
CA GLU A 948 15.35 10.02 -27.47
C GLU A 948 15.90 8.71 -28.05
N PHE A 949 15.48 7.55 -27.51
CA PHE A 949 16.01 6.24 -27.89
C PHE A 949 15.04 5.35 -28.69
N THR A 950 13.88 5.88 -29.05
CA THR A 950 12.94 5.24 -29.99
C THR A 950 12.53 6.22 -31.10
N ASN A 951 11.60 5.83 -31.96
CA ASN A 951 10.96 6.71 -32.93
C ASN A 951 9.61 7.26 -32.44
N ILE A 952 9.29 7.11 -31.15
CA ILE A 952 8.08 7.66 -30.54
C ILE A 952 8.32 9.14 -30.21
N PRO A 953 7.51 10.08 -30.71
CA PRO A 953 7.67 11.50 -30.40
C PRO A 953 7.31 11.81 -28.95
N HIS A 954 8.02 12.75 -28.35
CA HIS A 954 7.64 13.32 -27.06
C HIS A 954 6.33 14.11 -27.20
N ALA A 955 5.45 14.01 -26.21
CA ALA A 955 4.17 14.73 -26.13
C ALA A 955 4.34 16.25 -25.98
#